data_AF-A0A954YGZ5-F1
#
_entry.id   AF-A0A954YGZ5-F1
#
_cell.length_a   1.000
_cell.length_b   1.000
_cell.length_c   1.000
_cell.angle_alpha   90.00
_cell.angle_beta   90.00
_cell.angle_gamma   90.00
#
_symmetry.space_group_name_H-M   'P 1'
#
loop_
_entity.id
_entity.type
_entity.pdbx_description
1 polymer ?
#
loop_
_entity_poly.entity_id
_entity_poly.type
_entity_poly.pdbx_seq_one_letter_code
_entity_poly.pdbx_strand_id
1 'polypeptide(L)'
;MIVRLFATVAILIALCPLGFGAELVRLTEANWDEYAPQGKEADAIYGDFLLRNDVISLVVARPVPTRNANMTVKNVGGAIIDMTRRDRQSDQLSAFYPDGANFAYGAPEARANDGDWSALNEQSTRLTGKTIELRLVAAAAPGKPLATLVYRLEDGRPFVHVTTTFENPHDKSITGLRSDSMRADRDFDMGFDKDLGLFWADENYWRQAYGVVGDGIEAVPSQGGMKSKRPVIDYRAEGNPKVEIAPGGRVTHSRLLIVGAQRLDLRAALAEGPLRKIDLKVVDPAGPVAGARVSVERDGQSLGSGRTDDEGRLAFQLDEGGATLHITAQGRPAAEAPILKLGDHTMTANMEAAGYVAAKITDADGQSIPCKVAFRGLGDTPTPDFGPDTAEHAVRDLYYAHDGAFRQELLPGKYEVIVSHGSEYDASIEEIEIHQGEITPLEVKLAHAVDTSGWISADFHSHSSPSGDNTSSQMGRVLNLLAEHIEFAPCTEHNRISSYSQHLEKLGAVARMATCPGMELTGSPLPINHQNTFPLHRHVHHQDGGGPTTHADPVVQIERLALWDEASDKLVQVNHPYIAQMIGDRNADGKADGGFETMFGWMDVIEIHPHGRIFEKPAPLPTGGRDRGNTIYQWLQMLNLGYRIPGVVNTDAHYNHHGSGWLRNYIKSPTDDPAEVEPLDVVHASRRGNLTMTNGPFLEVELASGAARGGPGDDVAASSGDATLHVRVQCPNWIDINRVQVFLNGRPDPKLNFTRKTAADRFATATVKFDQEIPLHLHGDTHVVVAVAGEGLKLGPVMGASAGATMPAAVANPIFVDVDGGGFQANGDGLDFPLLVPHEHHPAPRRKR
;
A
#
# COMPACT_ATOMS: atom_id res chain seq x y z
N MET A 1 -11.92 29.33 68.26
CA MET A 1 -12.83 28.51 67.42
C MET A 1 -12.07 28.10 66.17
N ILE A 2 -11.30 27.02 66.29
CA ILE A 2 -11.56 25.68 65.72
C ILE A 2 -11.15 25.61 64.24
N VAL A 3 -9.87 25.27 64.06
CA VAL A 3 -9.28 24.66 62.87
C VAL A 3 -9.88 23.25 62.74
N ARG A 4 -10.49 22.92 61.60
CA ARG A 4 -10.94 21.55 61.28
C ARG A 4 -9.97 20.91 60.29
N LEU A 5 -9.25 19.93 60.82
CA LEU A 5 -8.44 18.93 60.13
C LEU A 5 -9.39 18.01 59.34
N PHE A 6 -9.26 17.96 58.01
CA PHE A 6 -9.81 16.86 57.21
C PHE A 6 -8.65 15.92 56.88
N ALA A 7 -8.67 14.74 57.50
CA ALA A 7 -7.77 13.65 57.20
C ALA A 7 -8.25 12.94 55.93
N THR A 8 -7.47 13.03 54.86
CA THR A 8 -7.66 12.23 53.64
C THR A 8 -7.09 10.83 53.91
N VAL A 9 -7.98 9.85 54.07
CA VAL A 9 -7.60 8.43 54.11
C VAL A 9 -7.29 7.99 52.68
N ALA A 10 -6.02 7.90 52.33
CA ALA A 10 -5.58 7.23 51.12
C ALA A 10 -5.71 5.71 51.32
N ILE A 11 -6.78 5.11 50.80
CA ILE A 11 -6.87 3.66 50.65
C ILE A 11 -5.99 3.29 49.45
N LEU A 12 -4.76 2.86 49.73
CA LEU A 12 -3.96 2.09 48.78
C LEU A 12 -4.65 0.73 48.59
N ILE A 13 -5.52 0.64 47.59
CA ILE A 13 -5.88 -0.66 47.02
C ILE A 13 -4.64 -1.09 46.23
N ALA A 14 -3.84 -1.96 46.83
CA ALA A 14 -2.94 -2.81 46.06
C ALA A 14 -3.82 -3.66 45.15
N LEU A 15 -4.04 -3.20 43.91
CA LEU A 15 -4.48 -4.05 42.82
C LEU A 15 -3.37 -5.09 42.62
N CYS A 16 -3.48 -6.22 43.31
CA CYS A 16 -2.87 -7.44 42.80
C CYS A 16 -3.36 -7.57 41.35
N PRO A 17 -2.48 -7.75 40.35
CA PRO A 17 -2.95 -8.19 39.05
C PRO A 17 -3.63 -9.53 39.31
N LEU A 18 -4.96 -9.57 39.17
CA LEU A 18 -5.66 -10.82 38.96
C LEU A 18 -5.01 -11.38 37.69
N GLY A 19 -4.18 -12.41 37.84
CA GLY A 19 -3.56 -13.09 36.70
C GLY A 19 -4.69 -13.57 35.80
N PHE A 20 -4.90 -12.89 34.69
CA PHE A 20 -5.79 -13.36 33.65
C PHE A 20 -5.06 -14.54 33.01
N GLY A 21 -5.55 -15.76 33.27
CA GLY A 21 -5.00 -16.95 32.61
C GLY A 21 -5.13 -16.82 31.09
N ALA A 22 -4.42 -17.67 30.34
CA ALA A 22 -4.58 -17.79 28.91
C ALA A 22 -6.06 -17.94 28.51
N GLU A 23 -6.42 -17.35 27.37
CA GLU A 23 -7.78 -17.27 26.86
C GLU A 23 -7.82 -17.71 25.39
N LEU A 24 -8.90 -18.37 25.00
CA LEU A 24 -9.30 -18.53 23.61
C LEU A 24 -10.63 -17.81 23.40
N VAL A 25 -10.72 -17.02 22.34
CA VAL A 25 -11.92 -16.26 21.97
C VAL A 25 -12.20 -16.42 20.50
N ARG A 26 -13.47 -16.61 20.13
CA ARG A 26 -13.91 -16.44 18.74
C ARG A 26 -14.21 -14.96 18.50
N LEU A 27 -13.58 -14.37 17.48
CA LEU A 27 -13.77 -12.96 17.16
C LEU A 27 -15.17 -12.71 16.58
N THR A 28 -15.82 -11.67 17.08
CA THR A 28 -17.18 -11.22 16.73
C THR A 28 -17.23 -9.71 16.76
N GLU A 29 -18.29 -9.12 16.22
CA GLU A 29 -18.53 -7.67 16.33
C GLU A 29 -18.53 -7.19 17.79
N ALA A 30 -19.17 -7.96 18.69
CA ALA A 30 -19.33 -7.56 20.09
C ALA A 30 -18.04 -7.54 20.92
N ASN A 31 -16.95 -8.17 20.44
CA ASN A 31 -15.70 -8.28 21.19
C ASN A 31 -14.47 -7.82 20.38
N TRP A 32 -14.65 -7.30 19.16
CA TRP A 32 -13.55 -6.95 18.27
C TRP A 32 -12.55 -5.98 18.92
N ASP A 33 -13.04 -4.84 19.40
CA ASP A 33 -12.19 -3.76 19.95
C ASP A 33 -11.37 -4.18 21.19
N GLU A 34 -11.81 -5.21 21.91
CA GLU A 34 -11.11 -5.73 23.08
C GLU A 34 -9.99 -6.72 22.73
N TYR A 35 -10.15 -7.48 21.63
CA TYR A 35 -9.36 -8.68 21.37
C TYR A 35 -8.52 -8.62 20.11
N ALA A 36 -8.99 -7.98 19.04
CA ALA A 36 -8.31 -8.01 17.75
C ALA A 36 -6.90 -7.40 17.84
N PRO A 37 -5.86 -8.09 17.34
CA PRO A 37 -4.52 -7.52 17.24
C PRO A 37 -4.48 -6.28 16.35
N GLN A 38 -3.56 -5.37 16.66
CA GLN A 38 -3.27 -4.18 15.86
C GLN A 38 -1.90 -4.32 15.17
N GLY A 39 -1.78 -3.71 13.99
CA GLY A 39 -0.60 -3.75 13.15
C GLY A 39 -0.94 -3.32 11.72
N LYS A 40 0.08 -3.07 10.88
CA LYS A 40 -0.18 -2.71 9.47
C LYS A 40 -0.60 -3.92 8.62
N GLU A 41 -0.32 -5.14 9.09
CA GLU A 41 -0.69 -6.40 8.42
C GLU A 41 -1.80 -7.17 9.14
N ALA A 42 -2.49 -6.54 10.10
CA ALA A 42 -3.59 -7.19 10.82
C ALA A 42 -4.73 -7.57 9.85
N ASP A 43 -4.95 -8.88 9.69
CA ASP A 43 -5.82 -9.50 8.68
C ASP A 43 -6.95 -10.36 9.29
N ALA A 44 -7.10 -10.37 10.62
CA ALA A 44 -8.22 -10.98 11.33
C ALA A 44 -9.60 -10.56 10.79
N ILE A 45 -10.55 -11.50 10.82
CA ILE A 45 -11.96 -11.25 10.51
C ILE A 45 -12.88 -11.93 11.53
N TYR A 46 -14.17 -11.62 11.48
CA TYR A 46 -15.15 -12.29 12.32
C TYR A 46 -15.17 -13.80 12.08
N GLY A 47 -15.15 -14.54 13.19
CA GLY A 47 -15.14 -15.99 13.24
C GLY A 47 -13.76 -16.63 13.33
N ASP A 48 -12.67 -15.88 13.19
CA ASP A 48 -11.33 -16.36 13.50
C ASP A 48 -11.15 -16.60 15.02
N PHE A 49 -10.15 -17.39 15.39
CA PHE A 49 -9.90 -17.78 16.78
C PHE A 49 -8.68 -17.06 17.33
N LEU A 50 -8.87 -16.23 18.34
CA LEU A 50 -7.80 -15.58 19.07
C LEU A 50 -7.34 -16.46 20.24
N LEU A 51 -6.04 -16.65 20.41
CA LEU A 51 -5.43 -17.14 21.65
C LEU A 51 -4.58 -16.02 22.25
N ARG A 52 -4.74 -15.76 23.55
CA ARG A 52 -4.09 -14.63 24.24
C ARG A 52 -3.69 -15.00 25.66
N ASN A 53 -2.55 -14.52 26.14
CA ASN A 53 -2.18 -14.54 27.56
C ASN A 53 -1.80 -13.11 28.03
N ASP A 54 -1.01 -12.98 29.09
CA ASP A 54 -0.49 -11.69 29.56
C ASP A 54 0.63 -11.10 28.67
N VAL A 55 1.32 -11.93 27.88
CA VAL A 55 2.49 -11.53 27.07
C VAL A 55 2.16 -11.34 25.59
N ILE A 56 1.43 -12.28 24.99
CA ILE A 56 1.21 -12.36 23.53
C ILE A 56 -0.27 -12.51 23.17
N SER A 57 -0.58 -12.13 21.93
CA SER A 57 -1.86 -12.36 21.28
C SER A 57 -1.60 -12.95 19.90
N LEU A 58 -2.36 -13.97 19.51
CA LEU A 58 -2.30 -14.54 18.18
C LEU A 58 -3.69 -14.90 17.65
N VAL A 59 -3.86 -14.87 16.33
CA VAL A 59 -5.09 -15.24 15.62
C VAL A 59 -4.81 -16.43 14.73
N VAL A 60 -5.58 -17.51 14.97
CA VAL A 60 -5.69 -18.66 14.07
C VAL A 60 -6.90 -18.45 13.17
N ALA A 61 -6.66 -18.36 11.87
CA ALA A 61 -7.71 -18.16 10.88
C ALA A 61 -8.72 -19.31 10.90
N ARG A 62 -10.01 -18.99 10.78
CA ARG A 62 -11.09 -19.98 10.78
C ARG A 62 -10.84 -21.02 9.69
N PRO A 63 -10.89 -22.34 10.02
CA PRO A 63 -10.47 -23.42 9.13
C PRO A 63 -11.55 -23.73 8.08
N VAL A 64 -11.78 -22.79 7.16
CA VAL A 64 -12.69 -22.93 6.01
C VAL A 64 -11.93 -22.69 4.71
N PRO A 65 -12.25 -23.40 3.60
CA PRO A 65 -11.49 -23.31 2.35
C PRO A 65 -11.44 -21.92 1.72
N THR A 66 -12.41 -21.06 2.02
CA THR A 66 -12.54 -19.72 1.44
C THR A 66 -11.77 -18.64 2.22
N ARG A 67 -11.11 -19.00 3.33
CA ARG A 67 -10.41 -18.04 4.17
C ARG A 67 -9.05 -17.69 3.54
N ASN A 68 -8.90 -16.45 3.10
CA ASN A 68 -7.64 -15.86 2.62
C ASN A 68 -7.35 -14.62 3.48
N ALA A 69 -6.10 -14.43 3.91
CA ALA A 69 -5.74 -13.18 4.59
C ALA A 69 -5.88 -12.02 3.60
N ASN A 70 -5.24 -12.09 2.44
CA ASN A 70 -5.34 -11.08 1.38
C ASN A 70 -5.14 -11.70 -0.02
N MET A 71 -4.99 -10.89 -1.08
CA MET A 71 -4.87 -11.38 -2.46
C MET A 71 -3.76 -12.41 -2.64
N THR A 72 -2.63 -12.25 -1.99
CA THR A 72 -1.46 -13.12 -2.21
C THR A 72 -1.32 -14.16 -1.10
N VAL A 73 -1.83 -13.88 0.10
CA VAL A 73 -1.80 -14.77 1.27
C VAL A 73 -3.10 -15.58 1.33
N LYS A 74 -3.14 -16.66 0.53
CA LYS A 74 -4.34 -17.49 0.34
C LYS A 74 -4.38 -18.73 1.23
N ASN A 75 -5.56 -19.33 1.35
CA ASN A 75 -5.80 -20.62 2.00
C ASN A 75 -5.26 -20.67 3.44
N VAL A 76 -5.55 -19.65 4.24
CA VAL A 76 -5.02 -19.50 5.60
C VAL A 76 -5.87 -20.21 6.65
N GLY A 77 -6.88 -20.97 6.25
CA GLY A 77 -7.73 -21.71 7.20
C GLY A 77 -6.90 -22.64 8.11
N GLY A 78 -6.90 -22.33 9.40
CA GLY A 78 -6.11 -23.04 10.41
C GLY A 78 -4.65 -22.59 10.54
N ALA A 79 -4.20 -21.58 9.78
CA ALA A 79 -2.89 -20.94 9.92
C ALA A 79 -2.94 -19.82 10.99
N ILE A 80 -1.79 -19.44 11.53
CA ILE A 80 -1.66 -18.21 12.33
C ILE A 80 -1.48 -17.05 11.35
N ILE A 81 -2.31 -16.02 11.43
CA ILE A 81 -2.24 -14.85 10.53
C ILE A 81 -1.72 -13.61 11.25
N ASP A 82 -2.22 -13.34 12.45
CA ASP A 82 -1.78 -12.18 13.24
C ASP A 82 -1.10 -12.68 14.51
N MET A 83 0.07 -12.15 14.86
CA MET A 83 0.76 -12.50 16.10
C MET A 83 1.62 -11.33 16.59
N THR A 84 1.36 -10.88 17.82
CA THR A 84 2.07 -9.73 18.38
C THR A 84 2.17 -9.79 19.90
N ARG A 85 3.05 -8.96 20.47
CA ARG A 85 3.14 -8.77 21.92
C ARG A 85 1.99 -7.88 22.40
N ARG A 86 1.56 -8.05 23.65
CA ARG A 86 0.45 -7.27 24.22
C ARG A 86 0.84 -5.91 24.74
N ASP A 87 2.06 -5.80 25.26
CA ASP A 87 2.63 -4.53 25.71
C ASP A 87 2.91 -3.57 24.54
N ARG A 88 3.05 -4.12 23.33
CA ARG A 88 3.23 -3.37 22.10
C ARG A 88 2.70 -4.15 20.90
N GLN A 89 1.49 -3.80 20.47
CA GLN A 89 0.89 -4.39 19.27
C GLN A 89 1.44 -3.73 18.02
N SER A 90 2.06 -4.52 17.16
CA SER A 90 2.63 -4.09 15.88
C SER A 90 2.71 -5.29 14.96
N ASP A 91 1.58 -5.95 14.72
CA ASP A 91 1.55 -7.12 13.86
C ASP A 91 2.01 -6.80 12.41
N GLN A 92 2.90 -7.66 11.92
CA GLN A 92 3.57 -7.62 10.62
C GLN A 92 3.66 -9.04 10.01
N LEU A 93 2.99 -10.01 10.61
CA LEU A 93 3.00 -11.38 10.12
C LEU A 93 1.94 -11.45 9.03
N SER A 94 2.29 -11.88 7.82
CA SER A 94 1.26 -12.13 6.83
C SER A 94 0.62 -13.51 7.06
N ALA A 95 1.43 -14.55 7.33
CA ALA A 95 0.96 -15.84 7.82
C ALA A 95 2.09 -16.79 8.27
N PHE A 96 1.82 -17.61 9.29
CA PHE A 96 2.54 -18.85 9.57
C PHE A 96 1.66 -20.05 9.26
N TYR A 97 2.04 -20.81 8.23
CA TYR A 97 1.32 -22.02 7.81
C TYR A 97 1.95 -23.26 8.44
N PRO A 98 1.22 -23.94 9.34
CA PRO A 98 1.64 -25.24 9.83
C PRO A 98 1.69 -26.25 8.68
N ASP A 99 2.65 -27.15 8.72
CA ASP A 99 2.79 -28.28 7.80
C ASP A 99 2.92 -27.83 6.33
N GLY A 100 3.40 -26.61 6.10
CA GLY A 100 3.63 -26.03 4.77
C GLY A 100 2.34 -25.80 3.98
N ALA A 101 1.19 -25.68 4.65
CA ALA A 101 -0.15 -25.64 4.04
C ALA A 101 -0.48 -26.90 3.20
N ASN A 102 0.09 -28.06 3.55
CA ASN A 102 -0.17 -29.31 2.83
C ASN A 102 -1.50 -29.99 3.22
N PHE A 103 -2.14 -29.51 4.29
CA PHE A 103 -3.35 -30.09 4.87
C PHE A 103 -4.48 -29.06 4.94
N ALA A 104 -5.70 -29.52 4.65
CA ALA A 104 -6.92 -28.74 4.84
C ALA A 104 -7.47 -29.07 6.24
N TYR A 105 -7.13 -28.24 7.21
CA TYR A 105 -7.57 -28.39 8.59
C TYR A 105 -9.06 -28.02 8.75
N GLY A 106 -9.73 -28.62 9.73
CA GLY A 106 -11.14 -28.41 10.06
C GLY A 106 -11.46 -28.89 11.49
N ALA A 107 -12.75 -29.03 11.79
CA ALA A 107 -13.27 -29.53 13.07
C ALA A 107 -12.60 -28.88 14.31
N PRO A 108 -12.74 -27.56 14.49
CA PRO A 108 -12.08 -26.87 15.59
C PRO A 108 -12.66 -27.28 16.94
N GLU A 109 -11.79 -27.70 17.85
CA GLU A 109 -12.10 -28.05 19.23
C GLU A 109 -11.14 -27.33 20.17
N ALA A 110 -11.60 -27.00 21.37
CA ALA A 110 -10.76 -26.36 22.39
C ALA A 110 -10.91 -27.01 23.75
N ARG A 111 -9.89 -26.82 24.59
CA ARG A 111 -9.92 -27.18 26.01
C ARG A 111 -9.03 -26.27 26.84
N ALA A 112 -9.31 -26.22 28.13
CA ALA A 112 -8.53 -25.50 29.13
C ALA A 112 -7.98 -26.47 30.18
N ASN A 113 -6.78 -26.20 30.69
CA ASN A 113 -6.16 -26.93 31.80
C ASN A 113 -6.14 -28.45 31.59
N ASP A 114 -5.89 -28.91 30.36
CA ASP A 114 -5.86 -30.32 29.99
C ASP A 114 -7.19 -31.09 30.21
N GLY A 115 -8.32 -30.38 30.30
CA GLY A 115 -9.66 -30.97 30.41
C GLY A 115 -10.17 -31.65 29.12
N ASP A 116 -11.49 -31.79 29.02
CA ASP A 116 -12.14 -32.41 27.87
C ASP A 116 -12.21 -31.47 26.67
N TRP A 117 -12.04 -32.05 25.47
CA TRP A 117 -12.20 -31.33 24.21
C TRP A 117 -13.66 -30.98 23.96
N SER A 118 -13.91 -29.73 23.61
CA SER A 118 -15.24 -29.22 23.27
C SER A 118 -15.21 -28.57 21.89
N ALA A 119 -16.20 -28.87 21.04
CA ALA A 119 -16.31 -28.26 19.73
C ALA A 119 -16.51 -26.73 19.84
N LEU A 120 -15.77 -25.99 19.01
CA LEU A 120 -15.97 -24.55 18.85
C LEU A 120 -17.08 -24.32 17.81
N ASN A 121 -18.27 -23.95 18.29
CA ASN A 121 -19.42 -23.61 17.46
C ASN A 121 -19.81 -22.13 17.66
N GLU A 122 -20.99 -21.71 17.21
CA GLU A 122 -21.47 -20.33 17.40
C GLU A 122 -21.81 -19.97 18.86
N GLN A 123 -21.99 -20.97 19.73
CA GLN A 123 -22.36 -20.77 21.13
C GLN A 123 -21.13 -20.70 22.05
N SER A 124 -20.03 -21.37 21.69
CA SER A 124 -18.77 -21.37 22.43
C SER A 124 -17.87 -20.21 22.02
N THR A 125 -18.00 -19.06 22.68
CA THR A 125 -17.29 -17.82 22.29
C THR A 125 -16.02 -17.52 23.08
N ARG A 126 -15.84 -18.11 24.28
CA ARG A 126 -14.69 -17.87 25.15
C ARG A 126 -14.36 -19.06 26.03
N LEU A 127 -13.06 -19.30 26.24
CA LEU A 127 -12.51 -20.26 27.18
C LEU A 127 -11.30 -19.65 27.90
N THR A 128 -11.13 -19.91 29.19
CA THR A 128 -10.02 -19.37 29.99
C THR A 128 -9.38 -20.44 30.88
N GLY A 129 -8.07 -20.41 31.06
CA GLY A 129 -7.34 -21.35 31.91
C GLY A 129 -5.87 -20.99 32.05
N LYS A 130 -5.11 -21.75 32.85
CA LYS A 130 -3.64 -21.63 32.87
C LYS A 130 -3.03 -22.08 31.55
N THR A 131 -3.66 -23.05 30.90
CA THR A 131 -3.34 -23.51 29.56
C THR A 131 -4.60 -23.54 28.73
N ILE A 132 -4.46 -23.17 27.46
CA ILE A 132 -5.51 -23.17 26.45
C ILE A 132 -5.00 -23.89 25.22
N GLU A 133 -5.83 -24.75 24.66
CA GLU A 133 -5.50 -25.48 23.44
C GLU A 133 -6.59 -25.36 22.39
N LEU A 134 -6.18 -25.15 21.14
CA LEU A 134 -7.00 -25.25 19.94
C LEU A 134 -6.52 -26.43 19.11
N ARG A 135 -7.40 -27.41 18.88
CA ARG A 135 -7.17 -28.58 18.02
C ARG A 135 -7.91 -28.43 16.71
N LEU A 136 -7.20 -28.70 15.62
CA LEU A 136 -7.73 -28.82 14.27
C LEU A 136 -7.36 -30.19 13.69
N VAL A 137 -8.23 -30.76 12.87
CA VAL A 137 -8.01 -32.08 12.25
C VAL A 137 -8.17 -31.98 10.73
N ALA A 138 -7.21 -32.56 10.01
CA ALA A 138 -7.32 -32.83 8.59
C ALA A 138 -7.50 -34.34 8.38
N ALA A 139 -8.57 -34.72 7.68
CA ALA A 139 -8.85 -36.12 7.37
C ALA A 139 -7.75 -36.72 6.46
N ALA A 140 -7.55 -38.04 6.58
CA ALA A 140 -6.66 -38.74 5.66
C ALA A 140 -7.22 -38.71 4.23
N ALA A 141 -6.31 -38.62 3.25
CA ALA A 141 -6.62 -38.66 1.82
C ALA A 141 -5.63 -39.61 1.11
N PRO A 142 -5.85 -40.03 -0.14
CA PRO A 142 -4.92 -40.91 -0.84
C PRO A 142 -3.48 -40.36 -0.81
N GLY A 143 -2.56 -41.12 -0.20
CA GLY A 143 -1.15 -40.73 -0.05
C GLY A 143 -0.87 -39.64 1.00
N LYS A 144 -1.89 -39.21 1.77
CA LYS A 144 -1.76 -38.25 2.88
C LYS A 144 -2.26 -38.85 4.20
N PRO A 145 -1.53 -38.64 5.31
CA PRO A 145 -1.95 -39.15 6.62
C PRO A 145 -3.13 -38.34 7.16
N LEU A 146 -3.80 -38.86 8.18
CA LEU A 146 -4.60 -38.02 9.07
C LEU A 146 -3.65 -37.09 9.82
N ALA A 147 -3.97 -35.80 9.92
CA ALA A 147 -3.16 -34.83 10.65
C ALA A 147 -3.98 -34.17 11.76
N THR A 148 -3.47 -34.19 12.99
CA THR A 148 -4.03 -33.47 14.14
C THR A 148 -3.06 -32.38 14.55
N LEU A 149 -3.48 -31.12 14.39
CA LEU A 149 -2.74 -29.92 14.73
C LEU A 149 -3.27 -29.35 16.04
N VAL A 150 -2.38 -29.02 16.98
CA VAL A 150 -2.72 -28.39 18.26
C VAL A 150 -1.87 -27.15 18.47
N TYR A 151 -2.54 -26.03 18.71
CA TYR A 151 -1.94 -24.80 19.25
C TYR A 151 -2.17 -24.78 20.75
N ARG A 152 -1.10 -24.75 21.55
CA ARG A 152 -1.16 -24.65 23.02
C ARG A 152 -0.53 -23.34 23.48
N LEU A 153 -1.30 -22.53 24.19
CA LEU A 153 -0.84 -21.32 24.85
C LEU A 153 -0.92 -21.50 26.37
N GLU A 154 0.17 -21.20 27.04
CA GLU A 154 0.28 -21.20 28.51
C GLU A 154 0.41 -19.76 28.99
N ASP A 155 -0.18 -19.47 30.15
CA ASP A 155 -0.07 -18.18 30.82
C ASP A 155 1.41 -17.80 31.11
N GLY A 156 1.79 -16.54 30.92
CA GLY A 156 3.16 -16.06 31.15
C GLY A 156 4.19 -16.41 30.06
N ARG A 157 3.82 -17.14 28.99
CA ARG A 157 4.76 -17.59 27.94
C ARG A 157 4.78 -16.65 26.72
N PRO A 158 5.96 -16.30 26.18
CA PRO A 158 6.11 -15.45 24.99
C PRO A 158 6.01 -16.24 23.66
N PHE A 159 5.51 -17.47 23.70
CA PHE A 159 5.44 -18.35 22.53
C PHE A 159 4.20 -19.25 22.59
N VAL A 160 3.80 -19.74 21.43
CA VAL A 160 2.79 -20.79 21.28
C VAL A 160 3.47 -22.10 20.91
N HIS A 161 3.10 -23.18 21.61
CA HIS A 161 3.49 -24.52 21.19
C HIS A 161 2.59 -24.96 20.05
N VAL A 162 3.21 -25.41 18.95
CA VAL A 162 2.49 -25.95 17.80
C VAL A 162 2.90 -27.41 17.66
N THR A 163 1.93 -28.32 17.74
CA THR A 163 2.17 -29.77 17.66
C THR A 163 1.35 -30.37 16.54
N THR A 164 2.00 -31.09 15.61
CA THR A 164 1.29 -31.86 14.59
C THR A 164 1.55 -33.35 14.79
N THR A 165 0.48 -34.12 14.93
CA THR A 165 0.48 -35.58 14.90
C THR A 165 -0.01 -36.07 13.54
N PHE A 166 0.78 -36.92 12.89
CA PHE A 166 0.39 -37.64 11.67
C PHE A 166 0.14 -39.11 11.97
N GLU A 167 -0.98 -39.63 11.48
CA GLU A 167 -1.36 -41.04 11.59
C GLU A 167 -1.63 -41.61 10.19
N ASN A 168 -1.05 -42.77 9.87
CA ASN A 168 -1.23 -43.41 8.57
C ASN A 168 -2.30 -44.52 8.64
N PRO A 169 -3.55 -44.25 8.21
CA PRO A 169 -4.59 -45.28 8.18
C PRO A 169 -4.52 -46.17 6.93
N HIS A 170 -3.57 -45.93 6.01
CA HIS A 170 -3.47 -46.64 4.74
C HIS A 170 -2.65 -47.93 4.89
N ASP A 171 -2.75 -48.79 3.87
CA ASP A 171 -2.05 -50.08 3.79
C ASP A 171 -0.61 -49.98 3.27
N LYS A 172 -0.19 -48.78 2.83
CA LYS A 172 1.16 -48.47 2.35
C LYS A 172 1.82 -47.41 3.21
N SER A 173 3.15 -47.46 3.30
CA SER A 173 3.93 -46.38 3.93
C SER A 173 3.66 -45.05 3.24
N ILE A 174 3.57 -43.98 4.03
CA ILE A 174 3.59 -42.60 3.54
C ILE A 174 4.96 -42.01 3.85
N THR A 175 5.58 -41.39 2.86
CA THR A 175 6.83 -40.64 3.04
C THR A 175 6.60 -39.17 2.72
N GLY A 176 6.96 -38.27 3.64
CA GLY A 176 6.79 -36.83 3.45
C GLY A 176 7.80 -36.02 4.25
N LEU A 177 7.93 -34.73 3.92
CA LEU A 177 8.70 -33.78 4.72
C LEU A 177 7.85 -33.29 5.88
N ARG A 178 8.45 -33.16 7.07
CA ARG A 178 7.90 -32.32 8.14
C ARG A 178 8.40 -30.91 7.88
N SER A 179 7.49 -29.99 7.59
CA SER A 179 7.89 -28.64 7.25
C SER A 179 6.81 -27.64 7.64
N ASP A 180 7.18 -26.47 8.13
CA ASP A 180 6.29 -25.32 8.21
C ASP A 180 6.66 -24.31 7.13
N SER A 181 5.88 -23.25 7.00
CA SER A 181 6.31 -22.09 6.22
C SER A 181 5.84 -20.80 6.86
N MET A 182 6.69 -19.79 6.86
CA MET A 182 6.39 -18.46 7.36
C MET A 182 6.33 -17.50 6.17
N ARG A 183 5.45 -16.51 6.25
CA ARG A 183 5.39 -15.40 5.32
C ARG A 183 5.45 -14.10 6.13
N ALA A 184 6.58 -13.43 6.01
CA ALA A 184 6.86 -12.10 6.52
C ALA A 184 7.56 -11.37 5.37
N ASP A 185 6.90 -10.37 4.81
CA ASP A 185 7.22 -9.89 3.47
C ASP A 185 8.23 -8.73 3.45
N ARG A 186 9.01 -8.67 2.36
CA ARG A 186 9.93 -7.61 1.90
C ARG A 186 10.92 -7.01 2.90
N ASP A 187 10.46 -6.30 3.92
CA ASP A 187 11.31 -5.48 4.80
C ASP A 187 11.97 -6.31 5.91
N PHE A 188 11.45 -7.52 6.16
CA PHE A 188 12.02 -8.48 7.09
C PHE A 188 13.41 -8.99 6.67
N ASP A 189 14.38 -8.86 7.58
CA ASP A 189 15.60 -9.66 7.55
C ASP A 189 15.30 -11.06 8.05
N MET A 190 15.82 -12.10 7.39
CA MET A 190 15.61 -13.49 7.79
C MET A 190 16.92 -14.25 7.93
N GLY A 191 16.97 -15.15 8.89
CA GLY A 191 18.17 -15.94 9.13
C GLY A 191 17.94 -17.19 9.96
N PHE A 192 19.06 -17.86 10.23
CA PHE A 192 19.10 -19.08 11.03
C PHE A 192 20.26 -19.03 12.00
N ASP A 193 19.96 -19.14 13.30
CA ASP A 193 20.93 -19.32 14.36
C ASP A 193 21.11 -20.82 14.62
N LYS A 194 22.29 -21.35 14.24
CA LYS A 194 22.59 -22.78 14.32
C LYS A 194 22.71 -23.28 15.76
N ASP A 195 23.20 -22.44 16.66
CA ASP A 195 23.45 -22.85 18.05
C ASP A 195 22.13 -22.96 18.83
N LEU A 196 21.14 -22.17 18.44
CA LEU A 196 19.79 -22.18 19.02
C LEU A 196 18.80 -23.05 18.23
N GLY A 197 19.16 -23.52 17.04
CA GLY A 197 18.20 -24.16 16.12
C GLY A 197 17.06 -23.23 15.73
N LEU A 198 17.28 -21.92 15.71
CA LEU A 198 16.26 -20.88 15.58
C LEU A 198 16.25 -20.31 14.16
N PHE A 199 15.15 -20.52 13.44
CA PHE A 199 14.80 -19.68 12.30
C PHE A 199 14.21 -18.36 12.83
N TRP A 200 14.60 -17.24 12.25
CA TRP A 200 14.07 -15.93 12.65
C TRP A 200 13.78 -15.04 11.45
N ALA A 201 12.77 -14.18 11.62
CA ALA A 201 12.46 -13.04 10.77
C ALA A 201 12.37 -11.79 11.66
N ASP A 202 13.13 -10.74 11.36
CA ASP A 202 13.21 -9.50 12.15
C ASP A 202 12.95 -8.28 11.27
N GLU A 203 11.88 -7.55 11.56
CA GLU A 203 11.56 -6.25 11.00
C GLU A 203 11.90 -5.18 12.04
N ASN A 204 13.10 -4.62 11.90
CA ASN A 204 13.67 -3.77 12.94
C ASN A 204 13.01 -2.39 13.03
N TYR A 205 12.52 -1.80 11.93
CA TYR A 205 11.91 -0.48 11.94
C TYR A 205 10.58 -0.51 12.70
N TRP A 206 9.74 -1.50 12.39
CA TRP A 206 8.47 -1.72 13.08
C TRP A 206 8.61 -2.48 14.40
N ARG A 207 9.83 -2.83 14.80
CA ARG A 207 10.18 -3.55 16.04
C ARG A 207 9.33 -4.81 16.20
N GLN A 208 9.40 -5.70 15.21
CA GLN A 208 8.60 -6.90 15.18
C GLN A 208 9.47 -8.07 14.71
N ALA A 209 9.53 -9.13 15.51
CA ALA A 209 10.34 -10.30 15.22
C ALA A 209 9.57 -11.59 15.48
N TYR A 210 9.81 -12.59 14.63
CA TYR A 210 9.22 -13.92 14.70
C TYR A 210 10.30 -14.99 14.71
N GLY A 211 10.12 -16.01 15.53
CA GLY A 211 11.07 -17.10 15.70
C GLY A 211 10.41 -18.47 15.65
N VAL A 212 11.06 -19.44 15.02
CA VAL A 212 10.60 -20.84 14.99
C VAL A 212 11.75 -21.75 15.39
N VAL A 213 11.51 -22.61 16.39
CA VAL A 213 12.44 -23.65 16.83
C VAL A 213 11.72 -24.99 16.93
N GLY A 214 12.38 -26.08 16.55
CA GLY A 214 11.86 -27.43 16.73
C GLY A 214 12.07 -27.91 18.17
N ASP A 215 11.06 -28.56 18.73
CA ASP A 215 11.13 -29.15 20.07
C ASP A 215 11.64 -30.60 19.96
N GLY A 216 12.90 -30.81 20.32
CA GLY A 216 13.59 -32.11 20.20
C GLY A 216 13.94 -32.52 18.76
N ILE A 217 13.78 -31.61 17.78
CA ILE A 217 14.09 -31.82 16.36
C ILE A 217 14.70 -30.54 15.77
N GLU A 218 15.61 -30.68 14.82
CA GLU A 218 16.29 -29.52 14.23
C GLU A 218 15.37 -28.84 13.22
N ALA A 219 14.97 -27.59 13.47
CA ALA A 219 14.32 -26.73 12.48
C ALA A 219 15.39 -26.07 11.62
N VAL A 220 15.34 -26.21 10.30
CA VAL A 220 16.31 -25.55 9.41
C VAL A 220 15.61 -25.01 8.17
N PRO A 221 16.09 -23.91 7.59
CA PRO A 221 15.60 -23.49 6.27
C PRO A 221 15.81 -24.59 5.24
N SER A 222 14.78 -24.85 4.44
CA SER A 222 14.89 -25.72 3.27
C SER A 222 15.94 -25.18 2.28
N GLN A 223 16.57 -26.05 1.49
CA GLN A 223 17.57 -25.64 0.50
C GLN A 223 16.95 -24.65 -0.51
N GLY A 224 17.52 -23.45 -0.59
CA GLY A 224 17.01 -22.37 -1.46
C GLY A 224 15.72 -21.70 -0.96
N GLY A 225 15.11 -22.19 0.11
CA GLY A 225 13.82 -21.73 0.64
C GLY A 225 13.84 -20.32 1.19
N MET A 226 14.98 -19.84 1.70
CA MET A 226 15.09 -18.46 2.23
C MET A 226 14.98 -17.37 1.15
N LYS A 227 15.07 -17.72 -0.14
CA LYS A 227 14.86 -16.77 -1.24
C LYS A 227 13.40 -16.66 -1.67
N SER A 228 12.53 -17.51 -1.13
CA SER A 228 11.09 -17.46 -1.37
C SER A 228 10.45 -16.36 -0.52
N LYS A 229 9.39 -15.70 -1.03
CA LYS A 229 8.51 -14.84 -0.21
C LYS A 229 7.82 -15.61 0.93
N ARG A 230 7.76 -16.93 0.81
CA ARG A 230 7.25 -17.86 1.81
C ARG A 230 8.33 -18.91 2.09
N PRO A 231 9.32 -18.63 2.96
CA PRO A 231 10.33 -19.62 3.30
C PRO A 231 9.71 -20.87 3.90
N VAL A 232 10.25 -22.02 3.49
CA VAL A 232 9.90 -23.33 4.04
C VAL A 232 10.96 -23.73 5.06
N ILE A 233 10.50 -24.14 6.24
CA ILE A 233 11.30 -24.54 7.40
C ILE A 233 11.14 -26.06 7.53
N ASP A 234 12.20 -26.81 7.29
CA ASP A 234 12.23 -28.28 7.40
C ASP A 234 12.54 -28.70 8.84
N TYR A 235 11.90 -29.76 9.32
CA TYR A 235 12.17 -30.35 10.62
C TYR A 235 12.89 -31.71 10.49
N ARG A 236 14.14 -31.74 10.92
CA ARG A 236 15.04 -32.89 10.80
C ARG A 236 15.16 -33.63 12.13
N ALA A 237 14.87 -34.93 12.11
CA ALA A 237 15.26 -35.82 13.20
C ALA A 237 16.49 -36.60 12.71
N GLU A 238 17.56 -36.61 13.51
CA GLU A 238 18.83 -37.27 13.16
C GLU A 238 19.36 -36.83 11.77
N GLY A 239 19.17 -35.55 11.42
CA GLY A 239 19.59 -34.96 10.14
C GLY A 239 18.70 -35.31 8.94
N ASN A 240 17.65 -36.11 9.09
CA ASN A 240 16.74 -36.47 8.00
C ASN A 240 15.45 -35.62 8.02
N PRO A 241 15.17 -34.84 6.95
CA PRO A 241 13.94 -34.06 6.85
C PRO A 241 12.72 -34.90 6.44
N LYS A 242 12.95 -36.11 5.88
CA LYS A 242 11.88 -37.02 5.48
C LYS A 242 11.51 -37.94 6.63
N VAL A 243 10.21 -38.12 6.82
CA VAL A 243 9.68 -39.13 7.71
C VAL A 243 8.88 -40.16 6.92
N GLU A 244 9.14 -41.43 7.19
CA GLU A 244 8.31 -42.54 6.73
C GLU A 244 7.36 -42.94 7.85
N ILE A 245 6.07 -43.00 7.54
CA ILE A 245 5.01 -43.44 8.43
C ILE A 245 4.50 -44.78 7.89
N ALA A 246 4.89 -45.88 8.53
CA ALA A 246 4.44 -47.21 8.16
C ALA A 246 2.89 -47.33 8.27
N PRO A 247 2.26 -48.32 7.62
CA PRO A 247 0.83 -48.61 7.82
C PRO A 247 0.46 -48.74 9.30
N GLY A 248 -0.57 -48.02 9.74
CA GLY A 248 -0.96 -47.93 11.16
C GLY A 248 0.01 -47.19 12.07
N GLY A 249 1.10 -46.64 11.51
CA GLY A 249 2.11 -45.89 12.24
C GLY A 249 1.68 -44.46 12.56
N ARG A 250 2.38 -43.86 13.52
CA ARG A 250 2.17 -42.48 13.98
C ARG A 250 3.49 -41.76 14.16
N VAL A 251 3.53 -40.49 13.79
CA VAL A 251 4.65 -39.58 14.03
C VAL A 251 4.11 -38.27 14.58
N THR A 252 4.73 -37.76 15.64
CA THR A 252 4.44 -36.44 16.18
C THR A 252 5.67 -35.56 16.02
N HIS A 253 5.46 -34.28 15.72
CA HIS A 253 6.52 -33.29 15.81
C HIS A 253 5.98 -31.99 16.42
N SER A 254 6.81 -31.37 17.24
CA SER A 254 6.48 -30.20 18.04
C SER A 254 7.46 -29.07 17.72
N ARG A 255 6.98 -27.84 17.78
CA ARG A 255 7.77 -26.62 17.58
C ARG A 255 7.21 -25.47 18.41
N LEU A 256 8.04 -24.46 18.65
CA LEU A 256 7.62 -23.20 19.26
C LEU A 256 7.58 -22.13 18.17
N LEU A 257 6.49 -21.36 18.14
CA LEU A 257 6.44 -20.09 17.43
C LEU A 257 6.50 -18.96 18.44
N ILE A 258 7.51 -18.12 18.30
CA ILE A 258 7.92 -17.09 19.26
C ILE A 258 7.70 -15.73 18.60
N VAL A 259 7.22 -14.76 19.38
CA VAL A 259 7.10 -13.37 18.94
C VAL A 259 7.86 -12.45 19.89
N GLY A 260 8.55 -11.48 19.33
CA GLY A 260 9.33 -10.50 20.06
C GLY A 260 9.24 -9.12 19.41
N ALA A 261 9.68 -8.09 20.13
CA ALA A 261 9.84 -6.76 19.53
C ALA A 261 11.13 -6.66 18.69
N GLN A 262 11.98 -7.69 18.78
CA GLN A 262 13.36 -7.69 18.28
C GLN A 262 13.97 -9.09 18.40
N ARG A 263 15.03 -9.36 17.65
CA ARG A 263 15.71 -10.68 17.67
C ARG A 263 16.23 -11.11 19.05
N LEU A 264 16.60 -10.15 19.91
CA LEU A 264 17.08 -10.44 21.28
C LEU A 264 15.99 -11.08 22.14
N ASP A 265 14.72 -10.72 21.93
CA ASP A 265 13.59 -11.32 22.66
C ASP A 265 13.41 -12.79 22.27
N LEU A 266 13.59 -13.11 20.97
CA LEU A 266 13.49 -14.49 20.47
C LEU A 266 14.54 -15.40 21.13
N ARG A 267 15.77 -14.90 21.25
CA ARG A 267 16.86 -15.62 21.91
C ARG A 267 16.61 -15.78 23.40
N ALA A 268 16.12 -14.73 24.08
CA ALA A 268 15.75 -14.79 25.49
C ALA A 268 14.65 -15.82 25.77
N ALA A 269 13.68 -15.96 24.87
CA ALA A 269 12.62 -16.96 25.00
C ALA A 269 13.12 -18.42 24.99
N LEU A 270 14.35 -18.66 24.48
CA LEU A 270 14.96 -19.98 24.33
C LEU A 270 16.10 -20.28 25.31
N ALA A 271 16.43 -19.34 26.20
CA ALA A 271 17.56 -19.54 27.10
C ALA A 271 17.27 -20.60 28.16
N GLU A 272 18.15 -21.59 28.28
CA GLU A 272 18.09 -22.63 29.32
C GLU A 272 18.73 -22.20 30.65
N GLY A 273 19.59 -21.18 30.60
CA GLY A 273 20.33 -20.64 31.74
C GLY A 273 19.73 -19.37 32.35
N PRO A 274 20.28 -18.88 33.47
CA PRO A 274 19.83 -17.64 34.06
C PRO A 274 20.05 -16.47 33.09
N LEU A 275 18.97 -15.78 32.77
CA LEU A 275 19.00 -14.54 32.02
C LEU A 275 19.11 -13.35 32.97
N ARG A 276 19.84 -12.33 32.52
CA ARG A 276 19.90 -11.04 33.18
C ARG A 276 19.14 -10.03 32.33
N LYS A 277 18.18 -9.35 32.96
CA LYS A 277 17.52 -8.19 32.37
C LYS A 277 18.51 -7.03 32.28
N ILE A 278 18.55 -6.41 31.12
CA ILE A 278 19.30 -5.20 30.81
C ILE A 278 18.27 -4.13 30.44
N ASP A 279 18.23 -3.07 31.23
CA ASP A 279 17.44 -1.87 30.95
C ASP A 279 18.37 -0.75 30.48
N LEU A 280 18.48 -0.57 29.17
CA LEU A 280 19.29 0.48 28.56
C LEU A 280 18.44 1.73 28.33
N LYS A 281 18.92 2.89 28.77
CA LYS A 281 18.39 4.19 28.37
C LYS A 281 19.40 4.89 27.46
N VAL A 282 18.97 5.29 26.27
CA VAL A 282 19.74 6.11 25.35
C VAL A 282 19.24 7.55 25.46
N VAL A 283 20.17 8.46 25.73
CA VAL A 283 19.90 9.89 25.90
C VAL A 283 20.90 10.72 25.13
N ASP A 284 20.53 11.94 24.80
CA ASP A 284 21.43 13.00 24.39
C ASP A 284 21.19 14.24 25.28
N PRO A 285 21.88 15.38 25.06
CA PRO A 285 21.64 16.59 25.84
C PRO A 285 20.22 17.16 25.78
N ALA A 286 19.43 16.83 24.75
CA ALA A 286 18.04 17.28 24.60
C ALA A 286 17.03 16.36 25.29
N GLY A 287 17.40 15.11 25.60
CA GLY A 287 16.57 14.18 26.35
C GLY A 287 16.70 12.73 25.89
N PRO A 288 15.65 11.92 26.06
CA PRO A 288 15.64 10.55 25.55
C PRO A 288 15.70 10.49 24.02
N VAL A 289 16.41 9.49 23.48
CA VAL A 289 16.54 9.27 22.03
C VAL A 289 15.66 8.12 21.59
N ALA A 290 14.54 8.44 20.94
CA ALA A 290 13.61 7.46 20.40
C ALA A 290 14.17 6.76 19.14
N GLY A 291 13.81 5.49 18.95
CA GLY A 291 14.15 4.73 17.75
C GLY A 291 15.66 4.46 17.54
N ALA A 292 16.52 4.72 18.53
CA ALA A 292 17.94 4.41 18.46
C ALA A 292 18.12 2.90 18.29
N ARG A 293 18.84 2.49 17.24
CA ARG A 293 19.16 1.08 16.99
C ARG A 293 20.36 0.69 17.84
N VAL A 294 20.19 -0.35 18.63
CA VAL A 294 21.21 -0.91 19.51
C VAL A 294 21.52 -2.32 19.01
N SER A 295 22.71 -2.50 18.44
CA SER A 295 23.24 -3.80 18.03
C SER A 295 24.10 -4.39 19.14
N VAL A 296 23.91 -5.67 19.43
CA VAL A 296 24.59 -6.39 20.51
C VAL A 296 25.51 -7.43 19.91
N GLU A 297 26.79 -7.40 20.29
CA GLU A 297 27.81 -8.34 19.81
C GLU A 297 28.58 -9.00 20.97
N ARG A 298 29.01 -10.24 20.76
CA ARG A 298 29.92 -10.98 21.65
C ARG A 298 30.96 -11.70 20.80
N ASP A 299 32.23 -11.50 21.09
CA ASP A 299 33.36 -12.12 20.38
C ASP A 299 33.31 -11.96 18.84
N GLY A 300 32.82 -10.80 18.38
CA GLY A 300 32.65 -10.48 16.95
C GLY A 300 31.44 -11.16 16.28
N GLN A 301 30.57 -11.80 17.05
CA GLN A 301 29.30 -12.36 16.58
C GLN A 301 28.11 -11.53 17.06
N SER A 302 27.20 -11.20 16.14
CA SER A 302 25.96 -10.50 16.47
C SER A 302 25.00 -11.41 17.24
N LEU A 303 24.58 -10.97 18.43
CA LEU A 303 23.52 -11.59 19.22
C LEU A 303 22.13 -11.13 18.75
N GLY A 304 22.03 -9.91 18.23
CA GLY A 304 20.82 -9.32 17.66
C GLY A 304 20.84 -7.79 17.77
N SER A 305 19.75 -7.14 17.38
CA SER A 305 19.56 -5.70 17.59
C SER A 305 18.13 -5.38 18.03
N GLY A 306 17.95 -4.25 18.71
CA GLY A 306 16.64 -3.70 19.09
C GLY A 306 16.58 -2.19 18.86
N ARG A 307 15.41 -1.59 19.04
CA ARG A 307 15.23 -0.12 19.01
C ARG A 307 14.64 0.41 20.30
N THR A 308 15.08 1.58 20.72
CA THR A 308 14.50 2.29 21.85
C THR A 308 13.06 2.73 21.58
N ASP A 309 12.24 2.76 22.63
CA ASP A 309 10.93 3.41 22.64
C ASP A 309 11.04 4.94 22.72
N ASP A 310 9.90 5.61 22.81
CA ASP A 310 9.79 7.07 22.83
C ASP A 310 10.46 7.70 24.07
N GLU A 311 10.60 6.94 25.16
CA GLU A 311 11.35 7.31 26.36
C GLU A 311 12.85 6.96 26.28
N GLY A 312 13.32 6.61 25.09
CA GLY A 312 14.70 6.24 24.82
C GLY A 312 15.13 4.94 25.50
N ARG A 313 14.20 4.07 25.87
CA ARG A 313 14.48 2.83 26.60
C ARG A 313 14.46 1.62 25.69
N LEU A 314 15.40 0.72 25.93
CA LEU A 314 15.44 -0.61 25.34
C LEU A 314 15.68 -1.61 26.47
N ALA A 315 14.69 -2.47 26.70
CA ALA A 315 14.81 -3.60 27.61
C ALA A 315 15.02 -4.89 26.81
N PHE A 316 16.00 -5.69 27.22
CA PHE A 316 16.26 -7.01 26.66
C PHE A 316 16.92 -7.92 27.71
N GLN A 317 17.07 -9.19 27.40
CA GLN A 317 17.67 -10.15 28.32
C GLN A 317 18.82 -10.88 27.63
N LEU A 318 19.91 -11.12 28.36
CA LEU A 318 21.06 -11.89 27.91
C LEU A 318 21.52 -12.88 28.98
N ASP A 319 22.14 -13.96 28.52
CA ASP A 319 22.90 -14.90 29.34
C ASP A 319 24.17 -14.24 29.92
N GLU A 320 24.76 -14.87 30.94
CA GLU A 320 26.02 -14.40 31.51
C GLU A 320 27.16 -14.45 30.49
N GLY A 321 27.96 -13.38 30.44
CA GLY A 321 29.02 -13.19 29.45
C GLY A 321 28.98 -11.76 28.91
N GLY A 322 30.14 -11.10 28.87
CA GLY A 322 30.20 -9.71 28.41
C GLY A 322 29.70 -9.55 26.97
N ALA A 323 29.21 -8.35 26.64
CA ALA A 323 28.78 -7.99 25.29
C ALA A 323 29.16 -6.53 24.99
N THR A 324 29.36 -6.23 23.73
CA THR A 324 29.57 -4.89 23.20
C THR A 324 28.27 -4.37 22.59
N LEU A 325 27.95 -3.10 22.83
CA LEU A 325 26.79 -2.43 22.28
C LEU A 325 27.23 -1.38 21.25
N HIS A 326 26.64 -1.42 20.05
CA HIS A 326 26.82 -0.39 19.04
C HIS A 326 25.50 0.37 18.87
N ILE A 327 25.53 1.68 19.06
CA ILE A 327 24.33 2.52 19.09
C ILE A 327 24.36 3.52 17.95
N THR A 328 23.30 3.50 17.14
CA THR A 328 23.07 4.44 16.04
C THR A 328 21.70 5.08 16.19
N ALA A 329 21.59 6.36 15.88
CA ALA A 329 20.32 7.09 15.95
C ALA A 329 20.32 8.20 14.91
N GLN A 330 19.12 8.63 14.49
CA GLN A 330 18.98 9.69 13.50
C GLN A 330 19.62 10.98 14.00
N GLY A 331 20.26 11.69 13.06
CA GLY A 331 20.90 12.97 13.28
C GLY A 331 22.12 12.99 14.22
N ARG A 332 22.65 11.83 14.60
CA ARG A 332 23.79 11.73 15.55
C ARG A 332 24.91 10.87 14.95
N PRO A 333 26.19 11.23 15.17
CA PRO A 333 27.29 10.32 14.88
C PRO A 333 27.08 8.98 15.60
N ALA A 334 27.53 7.89 14.96
CA ALA A 334 27.49 6.57 15.59
C ALA A 334 28.31 6.59 16.88
N ALA A 335 27.75 6.07 17.96
CA ALA A 335 28.41 5.95 19.24
C ALA A 335 28.70 4.47 19.54
N GLU A 336 29.95 4.16 19.87
CA GLU A 336 30.28 2.89 20.49
C GLU A 336 29.96 2.97 21.99
N ALA A 337 29.04 2.14 22.46
CA ALA A 337 28.76 2.05 23.89
C ALA A 337 29.78 1.11 24.58
N PRO A 338 30.07 1.32 25.87
CA PRO A 338 31.12 0.59 26.57
C PRO A 338 30.83 -0.92 26.65
N ILE A 339 31.91 -1.72 26.69
CA ILE A 339 31.88 -3.17 26.95
C ILE A 339 31.19 -3.42 28.29
N LEU A 340 30.08 -4.15 28.28
CA LEU A 340 29.39 -4.50 29.50
C LEU A 340 29.91 -5.81 30.07
N LYS A 341 30.43 -5.74 31.29
CA LYS A 341 30.55 -6.91 32.17
C LYS A 341 29.30 -6.92 33.05
N LEU A 342 28.49 -7.97 32.93
CA LEU A 342 27.21 -8.12 33.63
C LEU A 342 27.39 -8.06 35.17
N GLY A 343 27.27 -6.85 35.72
CA GLY A 343 27.23 -6.54 37.15
C GLY A 343 26.08 -5.58 37.50
N ASP A 344 25.74 -4.65 36.60
CA ASP A 344 24.63 -3.69 36.74
C ASP A 344 23.50 -3.96 35.72
N HIS A 345 22.25 -3.84 36.17
CA HIS A 345 21.03 -4.17 35.40
C HIS A 345 20.40 -2.98 34.66
N THR A 346 20.87 -1.77 34.94
CA THR A 346 20.36 -0.52 34.36
C THR A 346 21.52 0.31 33.88
N MET A 347 21.41 0.82 32.66
CA MET A 347 22.48 1.55 32.01
C MET A 347 21.98 2.82 31.35
N THR A 348 22.87 3.78 31.16
CA THR A 348 22.63 4.95 30.33
C THR A 348 23.75 5.10 29.32
N ALA A 349 23.39 5.15 28.04
CA ALA A 349 24.28 5.53 26.96
C ALA A 349 23.99 6.98 26.57
N ASN A 350 25.02 7.81 26.62
CA ASN A 350 24.93 9.20 26.19
C ASN A 350 25.43 9.30 24.75
N MET A 351 24.58 9.80 23.86
CA MET A 351 24.94 10.17 22.51
C MET A 351 25.25 11.66 22.46
N GLU A 352 25.97 12.07 21.41
CA GLU A 352 26.09 13.47 21.09
C GLU A 352 24.72 14.06 20.70
N ALA A 353 24.56 15.38 20.85
CA ALA A 353 23.33 16.04 20.43
C ALA A 353 23.13 15.92 18.92
N ALA A 354 21.88 15.73 18.50
CA ALA A 354 21.51 15.90 17.09
C ALA A 354 21.45 17.39 16.72
N GLY A 355 21.51 17.68 15.43
CA GLY A 355 20.90 18.89 14.89
C GLY A 355 19.42 18.65 14.60
N TYR A 356 18.63 19.73 14.55
CA TYR A 356 17.19 19.63 14.33
C TYR A 356 16.73 20.61 13.27
N VAL A 357 15.73 20.19 12.50
CA VAL A 357 14.84 21.11 11.79
C VAL A 357 13.51 21.15 12.52
N ALA A 358 12.98 22.35 12.73
CA ALA A 358 11.59 22.56 13.13
C ALA A 358 10.86 23.26 11.98
N ALA A 359 9.97 22.52 11.32
CA ALA A 359 9.25 23.00 10.16
C ALA A 359 7.91 23.61 10.56
N LYS A 360 7.57 24.71 9.89
CA LYS A 360 6.24 25.30 9.87
C LYS A 360 5.92 25.71 8.44
N ILE A 361 5.14 24.88 7.77
CA ILE A 361 4.76 25.05 6.37
C ILE A 361 3.31 25.51 6.31
N THR A 362 3.08 26.60 5.57
CA THR A 362 1.76 27.23 5.47
C THR A 362 1.44 27.64 4.04
N ASP A 363 0.18 27.89 3.75
CA ASP A 363 -0.23 28.57 2.53
C ASP A 363 0.16 30.07 2.55
N ALA A 364 -0.23 30.81 1.50
CA ALA A 364 0.02 32.24 1.39
C ALA A 364 -0.62 33.07 2.52
N ASP A 365 -1.77 32.62 3.04
CA ASP A 365 -2.54 33.26 4.11
C ASP A 365 -2.03 32.89 5.52
N GLY A 366 -1.08 31.97 5.61
CA GLY A 366 -0.47 31.52 6.87
C GLY A 366 -1.24 30.39 7.56
N GLN A 367 -2.17 29.73 6.87
CA GLN A 367 -2.85 28.53 7.37
C GLN A 367 -1.95 27.31 7.18
N SER A 368 -1.95 26.41 8.16
CA SER A 368 -1.26 25.12 8.04
C SER A 368 -1.77 24.32 6.86
N ILE A 369 -0.85 23.71 6.11
CA ILE A 369 -1.16 22.84 4.97
C ILE A 369 -0.35 21.53 5.06
N PRO A 370 -0.86 20.42 4.52
CA PRO A 370 -0.03 19.25 4.29
C PRO A 370 1.19 19.59 3.43
N CYS A 371 2.29 18.87 3.60
CA CYS A 371 3.48 19.09 2.79
C CYS A 371 4.36 17.84 2.70
N LYS A 372 5.12 17.76 1.61
CA LYS A 372 6.26 16.87 1.42
C LYS A 372 7.55 17.67 1.50
N VAL A 373 8.47 17.26 2.37
CA VAL A 373 9.79 17.86 2.54
C VAL A 373 10.87 16.83 2.23
N ALA A 374 11.70 17.09 1.23
CA ALA A 374 12.87 16.26 0.92
C ALA A 374 14.16 16.92 1.47
N PHE A 375 15.05 16.12 2.04
CA PHE A 375 16.33 16.57 2.57
C PHE A 375 17.47 15.92 1.79
N ARG A 376 18.30 16.72 1.13
CA ARG A 376 19.46 16.23 0.39
C ARG A 376 20.74 16.80 0.97
N GLY A 377 21.64 15.93 1.44
CA GLY A 377 22.94 16.34 1.96
C GLY A 377 23.82 16.95 0.87
N LEU A 378 24.56 18.01 1.21
CA LEU A 378 25.47 18.73 0.32
C LEU A 378 26.93 18.57 0.75
N GLY A 379 27.85 18.54 -0.22
CA GLY A 379 29.28 18.37 0.03
C GLY A 379 29.57 17.02 0.69
N ASP A 380 30.18 17.04 1.88
CA ASP A 380 30.48 15.85 2.68
C ASP A 380 29.31 15.41 3.58
N THR A 381 28.22 16.17 3.63
CA THR A 381 27.02 15.81 4.40
C THR A 381 26.23 14.73 3.68
N PRO A 382 26.00 13.55 4.28
CA PRO A 382 25.22 12.50 3.66
C PRO A 382 23.73 12.88 3.59
N THR A 383 23.03 12.38 2.56
CA THR A 383 21.56 12.42 2.52
C THR A 383 21.00 11.47 3.58
N PRO A 384 20.02 11.90 4.40
CA PRO A 384 19.47 11.09 5.46
C PRO A 384 18.68 9.88 4.92
N ASP A 385 18.65 8.80 5.69
CA ASP A 385 17.71 7.68 5.52
C ASP A 385 16.96 7.49 6.84
N PHE A 386 15.78 8.10 6.95
CA PHE A 386 14.95 8.10 8.15
C PHE A 386 14.26 6.75 8.41
N GLY A 387 14.07 5.93 7.38
CA GLY A 387 13.27 4.72 7.47
C GLY A 387 12.94 4.09 6.11
N PRO A 388 12.30 2.90 6.11
CA PRO A 388 11.95 2.19 4.89
C PRO A 388 10.95 3.00 4.04
N ASP A 389 10.85 2.63 2.76
CA ASP A 389 9.87 3.23 1.84
C ASP A 389 8.42 2.80 2.10
N THR A 390 8.19 2.00 3.14
CA THR A 390 6.89 1.54 3.64
C THR A 390 6.42 2.29 4.89
N ALA A 391 7.25 3.21 5.41
CA ALA A 391 6.97 4.02 6.59
C ALA A 391 5.86 5.07 6.38
N GLU A 392 5.52 5.81 7.44
CA GLU A 392 4.43 6.80 7.47
C GLU A 392 4.92 8.22 7.18
N HIS A 393 5.40 8.93 8.20
CA HIS A 393 5.85 10.32 8.08
C HIS A 393 7.26 10.44 7.50
N ALA A 394 8.24 9.80 8.16
CA ALA A 394 9.65 9.87 7.75
C ALA A 394 9.99 8.65 6.90
N VAL A 395 10.21 8.87 5.60
CA VAL A 395 10.31 7.84 4.56
C VAL A 395 11.57 8.11 3.74
N ARG A 396 12.61 7.30 3.87
CA ARG A 396 13.93 7.56 3.25
C ARG A 396 14.41 8.98 3.60
N ASP A 397 14.62 9.83 2.62
CA ASP A 397 15.05 11.23 2.75
C ASP A 397 13.87 12.23 2.82
N LEU A 398 12.63 11.73 2.92
CA LEU A 398 11.41 12.54 2.94
C LEU A 398 10.77 12.61 4.33
N TYR A 399 10.09 13.72 4.58
CA TYR A 399 9.10 13.86 5.64
C TYR A 399 7.75 14.31 5.05
N TYR A 400 6.68 13.58 5.34
CA TYR A 400 5.31 13.95 5.03
C TYR A 400 4.60 14.46 6.28
N ALA A 401 4.10 15.69 6.24
CA ALA A 401 3.29 16.28 7.30
C ALA A 401 1.87 16.55 6.78
N HIS A 402 0.85 16.30 7.61
CA HIS A 402 -0.55 16.56 7.27
C HIS A 402 -0.99 17.99 7.66
N ASP A 403 -0.22 18.66 8.51
CA ASP A 403 -0.50 19.97 9.10
C ASP A 403 0.67 20.97 8.94
N GLY A 404 1.70 20.57 8.20
CA GLY A 404 2.87 21.40 7.91
C GLY A 404 3.81 21.60 9.10
N ALA A 405 3.57 20.95 10.25
CA ALA A 405 4.38 21.13 11.46
C ALA A 405 5.07 19.82 11.83
N PHE A 406 6.41 19.85 11.91
CA PHE A 406 7.17 18.71 12.40
C PHE A 406 8.54 19.12 12.92
N ARG A 407 9.17 18.19 13.63
CA ARG A 407 10.57 18.28 14.02
C ARG A 407 11.30 17.02 13.59
N GLN A 408 12.44 17.17 12.92
CA GLN A 408 13.22 16.06 12.40
C GLN A 408 14.68 16.18 12.83
N GLU A 409 15.25 15.10 13.35
CA GLU A 409 16.69 15.01 13.62
C GLU A 409 17.50 14.88 12.33
N LEU A 410 18.61 15.63 12.25
CA LEU A 410 19.55 15.64 11.14
C LEU A 410 20.99 15.72 11.65
N LEU A 411 21.92 15.17 10.87
CA LEU A 411 23.34 15.31 11.16
C LEU A 411 23.75 16.77 10.93
N PRO A 412 24.69 17.32 11.73
CA PRO A 412 25.25 18.63 11.44
C PRO A 412 25.86 18.67 10.03
N GLY A 413 25.59 19.73 9.28
CA GLY A 413 25.99 19.80 7.87
C GLY A 413 25.07 20.67 7.02
N LYS A 414 25.31 20.69 5.72
CA LYS A 414 24.53 21.48 4.76
C LYS A 414 23.57 20.59 3.99
N TYR A 415 22.35 21.08 3.78
CA TYR A 415 21.31 20.38 3.07
C TYR A 415 20.62 21.30 2.06
N GLU A 416 20.31 20.76 0.89
CA GLU A 416 19.26 21.29 0.02
C GLU A 416 17.94 20.70 0.51
N VAL A 417 16.97 21.56 0.82
CA VAL A 417 15.64 21.17 1.30
C VAL A 417 14.59 21.61 0.29
N ILE A 418 13.75 20.66 -0.11
CA ILE A 418 12.69 20.88 -1.08
C ILE A 418 11.35 20.72 -0.39
N VAL A 419 10.56 21.79 -0.34
CA VAL A 419 9.22 21.81 0.28
C VAL A 419 8.16 21.95 -0.82
N SER A 420 7.13 21.09 -0.80
CA SER A 420 6.08 21.06 -1.83
C SER A 420 4.72 20.63 -1.26
N HIS A 421 3.64 21.03 -1.96
CA HIS A 421 2.26 20.62 -1.71
C HIS A 421 1.51 20.36 -3.03
N GLY A 422 1.97 19.39 -3.83
CA GLY A 422 1.35 19.07 -5.12
C GLY A 422 1.61 20.07 -6.25
N SER A 423 1.04 19.80 -7.44
CA SER A 423 1.28 20.56 -8.67
C SER A 423 0.49 21.86 -8.79
N GLU A 424 -0.35 22.19 -7.82
CA GLU A 424 -1.06 23.47 -7.80
C GLU A 424 -0.30 24.56 -7.04
N TYR A 425 0.65 24.13 -6.22
CA TYR A 425 1.45 25.01 -5.38
C TYR A 425 2.86 25.17 -5.95
N ASP A 426 3.39 26.37 -5.77
CA ASP A 426 4.82 26.60 -5.92
C ASP A 426 5.60 25.74 -4.92
N ALA A 427 6.81 25.32 -5.31
CA ALA A 427 7.74 24.64 -4.41
C ALA A 427 8.81 25.60 -3.93
N SER A 428 9.34 25.36 -2.72
CA SER A 428 10.54 26.02 -2.22
C SER A 428 11.74 25.07 -2.30
N ILE A 429 12.90 25.60 -2.72
CA ILE A 429 14.18 24.90 -2.72
C ILE A 429 15.18 25.82 -2.02
N GLU A 430 15.62 25.42 -0.84
CA GLU A 430 16.46 26.24 0.03
C GLU A 430 17.68 25.46 0.50
N GLU A 431 18.81 26.13 0.64
CA GLU A 431 19.96 25.57 1.36
C GLU A 431 19.86 25.95 2.84
N ILE A 432 19.94 24.96 3.72
CA ILE A 432 20.01 25.15 5.17
C ILE A 432 21.28 24.54 5.74
N GLU A 433 21.76 25.12 6.84
CA GLU A 433 22.89 24.60 7.60
C GLU A 433 22.40 24.16 8.97
N ILE A 434 22.64 22.89 9.29
CA ILE A 434 22.25 22.27 10.55
C ILE A 434 23.45 22.29 11.48
N HIS A 435 23.27 22.88 12.65
CA HIS A 435 24.26 22.91 13.71
C HIS A 435 23.91 21.92 14.82
N GLN A 436 24.95 21.35 15.43
CA GLN A 436 24.82 20.36 16.49
C GLN A 436 24.16 20.99 17.74
N GLY A 437 23.13 20.34 18.27
CA GLY A 437 22.41 20.80 19.47
C GLY A 437 21.48 22.00 19.23
N GLU A 438 21.36 22.49 17.99
CA GLU A 438 20.53 23.64 17.64
C GLU A 438 19.28 23.23 16.87
N ILE A 439 18.24 24.06 16.96
CA ILE A 439 17.03 23.96 16.16
C ILE A 439 17.12 24.99 15.02
N THR A 440 17.15 24.49 13.79
CA THR A 440 17.08 25.29 12.58
C THR A 440 15.60 25.46 12.19
N PRO A 441 15.05 26.69 12.20
CA PRO A 441 13.68 26.91 11.74
C PRO A 441 13.59 26.74 10.22
N LEU A 442 12.57 26.02 9.76
CA LEU A 442 12.18 25.92 8.35
C LEU A 442 10.76 26.48 8.22
N GLU A 443 10.67 27.79 7.98
CA GLU A 443 9.40 28.51 7.85
C GLU A 443 9.15 28.84 6.38
N VAL A 444 8.30 28.04 5.72
CA VAL A 444 8.02 28.17 4.29
C VAL A 444 6.56 28.48 4.05
N LYS A 445 6.30 29.44 3.16
CA LYS A 445 4.97 29.71 2.63
C LYS A 445 4.89 29.24 1.19
N LEU A 446 3.98 28.34 0.90
CA LEU A 446 3.72 27.88 -0.46
C LEU A 446 2.53 28.64 -1.03
N ALA A 447 2.73 29.28 -2.19
CA ALA A 447 1.63 29.93 -2.91
C ALA A 447 0.82 28.88 -3.68
N HIS A 448 -0.50 28.91 -3.55
CA HIS A 448 -1.40 28.23 -4.50
C HIS A 448 -1.35 29.02 -5.81
N ALA A 449 -0.51 28.55 -6.74
CA ALA A 449 -0.14 29.32 -7.93
C ALA A 449 -1.08 29.02 -9.10
N VAL A 450 -1.61 27.80 -9.16
CA VAL A 450 -2.50 27.32 -10.22
C VAL A 450 -3.94 27.48 -9.76
N ASP A 451 -4.72 28.25 -10.49
CA ASP A 451 -6.16 28.39 -10.24
C ASP A 451 -6.91 27.21 -10.87
N THR A 452 -7.41 26.32 -10.02
CA THR A 452 -8.16 25.10 -10.35
C THR A 452 -9.66 25.24 -10.10
N SER A 453 -10.18 26.44 -9.88
CA SER A 453 -11.60 26.67 -9.55
C SER A 453 -12.58 25.95 -10.49
N GLY A 454 -13.55 25.25 -9.91
CA GLY A 454 -14.51 24.36 -10.60
C GLY A 454 -13.96 22.98 -10.94
N TRP A 455 -12.80 22.60 -10.41
CA TRP A 455 -12.16 21.31 -10.59
C TRP A 455 -11.60 20.78 -9.28
N ILE A 456 -11.54 19.46 -9.15
CA ILE A 456 -10.81 18.80 -8.06
C ILE A 456 -9.72 17.89 -8.62
N SER A 457 -8.66 17.70 -7.84
CA SER A 457 -7.56 16.78 -8.11
C SER A 457 -7.84 15.38 -7.54
N ALA A 458 -7.60 14.34 -8.35
CA ALA A 458 -7.86 12.95 -7.95
C ALA A 458 -6.82 11.93 -8.43
N ASP A 459 -6.55 10.93 -7.60
CA ASP A 459 -5.76 9.72 -7.91
C ASP A 459 -6.62 8.48 -7.58
N PHE A 460 -7.03 7.72 -8.61
CA PHE A 460 -7.99 6.62 -8.45
C PHE A 460 -7.35 5.26 -8.17
N HIS A 461 -6.02 5.15 -8.15
CA HIS A 461 -5.37 3.85 -8.13
C HIS A 461 -4.10 3.86 -7.27
N SER A 462 -4.23 3.34 -6.05
CA SER A 462 -3.10 3.17 -5.14
C SER A 462 -3.30 1.99 -4.18
N HIS A 463 -2.17 1.43 -3.73
CA HIS A 463 -2.12 0.25 -2.89
C HIS A 463 -1.31 0.47 -1.62
N SER A 464 -1.66 -0.29 -0.59
CA SER A 464 -0.90 -0.41 0.64
C SER A 464 -0.95 -1.85 1.17
N SER A 465 -0.46 -2.09 2.38
CA SER A 465 -0.33 -3.43 2.97
C SER A 465 -1.59 -4.32 2.87
N PRO A 466 -2.84 -3.80 3.02
CA PRO A 466 -4.04 -4.62 2.90
C PRO A 466 -4.24 -5.31 1.55
N SER A 467 -3.59 -4.82 0.48
CA SER A 467 -3.55 -5.50 -0.83
C SER A 467 -2.80 -6.84 -0.80
N GLY A 468 -1.76 -6.93 0.03
CA GLY A 468 -0.94 -8.14 0.22
C GLY A 468 0.18 -8.35 -0.79
N ASP A 469 0.37 -7.48 -1.76
CA ASP A 469 1.45 -7.57 -2.75
C ASP A 469 2.61 -6.58 -2.46
N ASN A 470 2.40 -5.69 -1.51
CA ASN A 470 3.32 -4.73 -0.92
C ASN A 470 3.13 -4.66 0.62
N THR A 471 4.00 -3.93 1.31
CA THR A 471 4.04 -3.83 2.78
C THR A 471 3.91 -2.40 3.31
N SER A 472 3.45 -1.47 2.47
CA SER A 472 3.36 -0.05 2.81
C SER A 472 2.30 0.25 3.86
N SER A 473 2.62 1.08 4.86
CA SER A 473 1.59 1.59 5.78
C SER A 473 0.53 2.37 5.00
N GLN A 474 -0.74 2.01 5.21
CA GLN A 474 -1.88 2.71 4.64
C GLN A 474 -1.97 4.16 5.14
N MET A 475 -1.53 4.43 6.38
CA MET A 475 -1.39 5.80 6.90
C MET A 475 -0.38 6.61 6.08
N GLY A 476 0.78 6.01 5.76
CA GLY A 476 1.79 6.65 4.90
C GLY A 476 1.25 6.95 3.50
N ARG A 477 0.38 6.09 2.95
CA ARG A 477 -0.32 6.35 1.69
C ARG A 477 -1.21 7.59 1.78
N VAL A 478 -2.01 7.71 2.83
CA VAL A 478 -2.86 8.89 3.04
C VAL A 478 -2.03 10.16 3.19
N LEU A 479 -0.90 10.09 3.89
CA LEU A 479 0.04 11.21 4.00
C LEU A 479 0.64 11.62 2.65
N ASN A 480 0.95 10.67 1.75
CA ASN A 480 1.40 10.98 0.38
C ASN A 480 0.31 11.74 -0.38
N LEU A 481 -0.94 11.23 -0.38
CA LEU A 481 -2.06 11.84 -1.09
C LEU A 481 -2.34 13.27 -0.58
N LEU A 482 -2.38 13.46 0.74
CA LEU A 482 -2.53 14.79 1.35
C LEU A 482 -1.38 15.71 0.98
N ALA A 483 -0.12 15.25 1.10
CA ALA A 483 1.05 16.06 0.79
C ALA A 483 1.12 16.46 -0.68
N GLU A 484 0.59 15.64 -1.59
CA GLU A 484 0.49 15.94 -3.02
C GLU A 484 -0.74 16.77 -3.41
N HIS A 485 -1.52 17.25 -2.43
CA HIS A 485 -2.77 17.97 -2.66
C HIS A 485 -3.70 17.18 -3.60
N ILE A 486 -4.05 15.97 -3.19
CA ILE A 486 -5.14 15.19 -3.79
C ILE A 486 -6.39 15.41 -2.95
N GLU A 487 -7.45 15.88 -3.60
CA GLU A 487 -8.70 16.24 -2.94
C GLU A 487 -9.73 15.10 -2.96
N PHE A 488 -9.57 14.13 -3.87
CA PHE A 488 -10.35 12.90 -3.86
C PHE A 488 -9.51 11.66 -4.19
N ALA A 489 -9.59 10.63 -3.34
CA ALA A 489 -8.99 9.33 -3.61
C ALA A 489 -9.85 8.18 -3.07
N PRO A 490 -10.30 7.22 -3.90
CA PRO A 490 -10.85 5.96 -3.44
C PRO A 490 -9.73 5.05 -2.92
N CYS A 491 -10.04 4.17 -1.96
CA CYS A 491 -9.09 3.19 -1.47
C CYS A 491 -9.22 1.88 -2.27
N THR A 492 -8.29 1.62 -3.21
CA THR A 492 -8.41 0.54 -4.20
C THR A 492 -7.47 -0.64 -3.93
N GLU A 493 -7.54 -1.19 -2.71
CA GLU A 493 -6.71 -2.35 -2.36
C GLU A 493 -7.09 -3.59 -3.19
N HIS A 494 -6.11 -4.45 -3.45
CA HIS A 494 -6.30 -5.67 -4.22
C HIS A 494 -7.28 -6.64 -3.53
N ASN A 495 -8.33 -7.02 -4.25
CA ASN A 495 -9.34 -8.02 -3.87
C ASN A 495 -9.95 -7.80 -2.48
N ARG A 496 -9.97 -6.55 -2.00
CA ARG A 496 -10.52 -6.19 -0.68
C ARG A 496 -11.18 -4.82 -0.73
N ILE A 497 -12.45 -4.73 -0.33
CA ILE A 497 -13.08 -3.43 -0.14
C ILE A 497 -12.46 -2.76 1.10
N SER A 498 -11.81 -1.62 0.89
CA SER A 498 -11.04 -0.89 1.90
C SER A 498 -11.39 0.60 1.91
N SER A 499 -10.92 1.37 2.89
CA SER A 499 -11.21 2.81 3.00
C SER A 499 -10.09 3.57 3.70
N TYR A 500 -9.88 4.84 3.31
CA TYR A 500 -8.97 5.77 3.99
C TYR A 500 -9.61 6.59 5.12
N SER A 501 -10.94 6.50 5.33
CA SER A 501 -11.67 7.36 6.28
C SER A 501 -11.08 7.34 7.69
N GLN A 502 -10.76 6.14 8.21
CA GLN A 502 -10.19 6.00 9.57
C GLN A 502 -8.83 6.69 9.73
N HIS A 503 -8.02 6.71 8.67
CA HIS A 503 -6.72 7.38 8.67
C HIS A 503 -6.90 8.90 8.61
N LEU A 504 -7.81 9.39 7.77
CA LEU A 504 -8.15 10.82 7.69
C LEU A 504 -8.72 11.35 9.01
N GLU A 505 -9.60 10.59 9.67
CA GLU A 505 -10.13 10.92 10.99
C GLU A 505 -9.02 11.00 12.04
N LYS A 506 -8.13 10.00 12.07
CA LYS A 506 -6.97 9.98 12.99
C LYS A 506 -6.03 11.16 12.80
N LEU A 507 -5.88 11.64 11.57
CA LEU A 507 -5.08 12.83 11.24
C LEU A 507 -5.85 14.15 11.39
N GLY A 508 -7.16 14.13 11.66
CA GLY A 508 -8.00 15.33 11.62
C GLY A 508 -8.06 15.98 10.23
N ALA A 509 -7.85 15.21 9.16
CA ALA A 509 -7.68 15.67 7.79
C ALA A 509 -8.91 15.40 6.88
N VAL A 510 -10.06 15.02 7.46
CA VAL A 510 -11.31 14.72 6.72
C VAL A 510 -11.78 15.89 5.83
N ALA A 511 -11.46 17.14 6.21
CA ALA A 511 -11.78 18.33 5.44
C ALA A 511 -10.75 18.66 4.34
N ARG A 512 -9.70 17.85 4.17
CA ARG A 512 -8.62 18.07 3.20
C ARG A 512 -8.67 17.13 2.00
N MET A 513 -9.33 16.00 2.13
CA MET A 513 -9.47 15.00 1.08
C MET A 513 -10.73 14.18 1.30
N ALA A 514 -11.62 14.17 0.31
CA ALA A 514 -12.72 13.22 0.25
C ALA A 514 -12.24 11.83 -0.15
N THR A 515 -12.95 10.80 0.33
CA THR A 515 -12.64 9.41 0.01
C THR A 515 -13.91 8.56 0.03
N CYS A 516 -13.84 7.38 -0.57
CA CYS A 516 -14.89 6.38 -0.45
C CYS A 516 -14.30 4.97 -0.47
N PRO A 517 -15.05 3.98 0.03
CA PRO A 517 -14.60 2.60 -0.08
C PRO A 517 -14.56 2.15 -1.53
N GLY A 518 -13.46 1.49 -1.91
CA GLY A 518 -13.26 0.95 -3.24
C GLY A 518 -12.49 -0.36 -3.18
N MET A 519 -12.17 -0.89 -4.35
CA MET A 519 -11.25 -2.02 -4.50
C MET A 519 -10.62 -2.02 -5.89
N GLU A 520 -9.47 -2.68 -6.03
CA GLU A 520 -9.05 -3.25 -7.30
C GLU A 520 -9.34 -4.76 -7.30
N LEU A 521 -10.20 -5.24 -8.20
CA LEU A 521 -10.40 -6.68 -8.38
C LEU A 521 -9.40 -7.23 -9.40
N THR A 522 -8.46 -8.03 -8.90
CA THR A 522 -7.33 -8.60 -9.64
C THR A 522 -7.49 -10.10 -9.82
N GLY A 523 -7.80 -10.48 -11.06
CA GLY A 523 -7.99 -11.86 -11.51
C GLY A 523 -6.95 -12.32 -12.53
N SER A 524 -7.24 -13.43 -13.21
CA SER A 524 -6.44 -13.94 -14.34
C SER A 524 -7.34 -14.01 -15.58
N PRO A 525 -6.82 -13.87 -16.81
CA PRO A 525 -5.43 -13.61 -17.18
C PRO A 525 -4.99 -12.16 -16.94
N LEU A 526 -3.70 -11.99 -16.62
CA LEU A 526 -3.04 -10.67 -16.55
C LEU A 526 -2.45 -10.29 -17.92
N PRO A 527 -2.40 -8.99 -18.27
CA PRO A 527 -2.70 -7.83 -17.42
C PRO A 527 -4.16 -7.31 -17.48
N ILE A 528 -5.03 -7.89 -18.33
CA ILE A 528 -6.36 -7.33 -18.61
C ILE A 528 -7.39 -7.49 -17.48
N ASN A 529 -7.17 -8.41 -16.55
CA ASN A 529 -8.16 -8.73 -15.53
C ASN A 529 -7.95 -7.99 -14.21
N HIS A 530 -7.69 -6.68 -14.30
CA HIS A 530 -7.56 -5.73 -13.20
C HIS A 530 -8.57 -4.60 -13.38
N GLN A 531 -9.47 -4.43 -12.41
CA GLN A 531 -10.50 -3.39 -12.46
C GLN A 531 -10.68 -2.68 -11.13
N ASN A 532 -10.57 -1.36 -11.13
CA ASN A 532 -10.98 -0.54 -9.98
C ASN A 532 -12.49 -0.35 -9.98
N THR A 533 -13.08 -0.32 -8.79
CA THR A 533 -14.49 0.06 -8.64
C THR A 533 -14.75 0.78 -7.33
N PHE A 534 -15.50 1.89 -7.41
CA PHE A 534 -15.89 2.72 -6.26
C PHE A 534 -17.08 3.65 -6.60
N PRO A 535 -17.91 4.06 -5.61
CA PRO A 535 -17.92 3.55 -4.25
C PRO A 535 -18.49 2.12 -4.17
N LEU A 536 -18.08 1.38 -3.15
CA LEU A 536 -18.59 0.03 -2.82
C LEU A 536 -19.08 -0.03 -1.36
N HIS A 537 -19.98 -0.96 -1.06
CA HIS A 537 -20.39 -1.23 0.32
C HIS A 537 -19.35 -2.09 1.04
N ARG A 538 -18.67 -1.48 2.01
CA ARG A 538 -17.67 -2.19 2.81
C ARG A 538 -18.34 -2.94 3.97
N HIS A 539 -18.14 -4.25 4.02
CA HIS A 539 -18.45 -5.09 5.17
C HIS A 539 -17.17 -5.30 5.99
N VAL A 540 -16.97 -4.44 7.00
CA VAL A 540 -15.77 -4.44 7.84
C VAL A 540 -15.61 -5.79 8.55
N HIS A 541 -14.40 -6.32 8.63
CA HIS A 541 -14.08 -7.61 9.27
C HIS A 541 -14.80 -8.82 8.66
N HIS A 542 -15.20 -8.73 7.39
CA HIS A 542 -15.63 -9.87 6.58
C HIS A 542 -14.53 -10.20 5.56
N GLN A 543 -14.52 -11.44 5.05
CA GLN A 543 -13.60 -11.85 3.98
C GLN A 543 -13.66 -10.83 2.84
N ASP A 544 -12.48 -10.38 2.37
CA ASP A 544 -12.34 -9.44 1.26
C ASP A 544 -13.07 -8.09 1.46
N GLY A 545 -13.38 -7.72 2.72
CA GLY A 545 -14.18 -6.53 3.02
C GLY A 545 -15.62 -6.63 2.50
N GLY A 546 -16.10 -7.84 2.20
CA GLY A 546 -17.38 -8.10 1.54
C GLY A 546 -17.34 -7.99 0.02
N GLY A 547 -16.15 -7.92 -0.60
CA GLY A 547 -16.01 -7.83 -2.05
C GLY A 547 -16.34 -9.13 -2.81
N PRO A 548 -16.54 -9.03 -4.14
CA PRO A 548 -16.73 -10.19 -5.00
C PRO A 548 -15.46 -11.02 -5.14
N THR A 549 -15.62 -12.31 -5.49
CA THR A 549 -14.50 -13.17 -5.87
C THR A 549 -14.09 -12.94 -7.33
N THR A 550 -12.88 -13.36 -7.69
CA THR A 550 -12.35 -13.26 -9.06
C THR A 550 -12.95 -14.31 -10.00
N HIS A 551 -12.74 -14.14 -11.30
CA HIS A 551 -13.10 -15.12 -12.31
C HIS A 551 -12.05 -15.19 -13.43
N ALA A 552 -11.84 -16.37 -14.03
CA ALA A 552 -10.82 -16.57 -15.07
C ALA A 552 -11.21 -15.99 -16.44
N ASP A 553 -12.50 -15.74 -16.64
CA ASP A 553 -13.04 -14.96 -17.76
C ASP A 553 -13.18 -13.49 -17.32
N PRO A 554 -12.39 -12.56 -17.89
CA PRO A 554 -12.45 -11.13 -17.61
C PRO A 554 -13.83 -10.51 -17.83
N VAL A 555 -14.62 -11.01 -18.79
CA VAL A 555 -15.97 -10.48 -19.07
C VAL A 555 -16.90 -10.77 -17.90
N VAL A 556 -16.88 -12.00 -17.39
CA VAL A 556 -17.67 -12.41 -16.22
C VAL A 556 -17.22 -11.64 -14.97
N GLN A 557 -15.92 -11.37 -14.83
CA GLN A 557 -15.40 -10.62 -13.70
C GLN A 557 -15.88 -9.17 -13.71
N ILE A 558 -15.70 -8.45 -14.82
CA ILE A 558 -16.12 -7.04 -14.89
C ILE A 558 -17.64 -6.88 -14.83
N GLU A 559 -18.41 -7.81 -15.42
CA GLU A 559 -19.88 -7.85 -15.27
C GLU A 559 -20.28 -8.03 -13.81
N ARG A 560 -19.68 -9.00 -13.11
CA ARG A 560 -19.94 -9.23 -11.68
C ARG A 560 -19.65 -7.99 -10.85
N LEU A 561 -18.51 -7.33 -11.11
CA LEU A 561 -18.10 -6.14 -10.37
C LEU A 561 -19.03 -4.96 -10.66
N ALA A 562 -19.40 -4.77 -11.93
CA ALA A 562 -20.34 -3.74 -12.38
C ALA A 562 -21.75 -3.88 -11.77
N LEU A 563 -22.21 -5.12 -11.55
CA LEU A 563 -23.51 -5.43 -10.94
C LEU A 563 -23.44 -5.68 -9.44
N TRP A 564 -22.25 -5.63 -8.84
CA TRP A 564 -22.05 -5.85 -7.41
C TRP A 564 -22.80 -4.80 -6.58
N ASP A 565 -23.13 -5.10 -5.33
CA ASP A 565 -23.89 -4.21 -4.43
C ASP A 565 -25.22 -3.74 -5.05
N GLU A 566 -26.07 -4.70 -5.45
CA GLU A 566 -27.41 -4.42 -6.00
C GLU A 566 -27.38 -3.50 -7.24
N ALA A 567 -26.34 -3.62 -8.07
CA ALA A 567 -26.07 -2.73 -9.20
C ALA A 567 -26.08 -1.24 -8.82
N SER A 568 -25.58 -0.91 -7.62
CA SER A 568 -25.48 0.47 -7.15
C SER A 568 -24.65 1.35 -8.08
N ASP A 569 -24.85 2.65 -7.97
CA ASP A 569 -24.16 3.60 -8.83
C ASP A 569 -22.66 3.71 -8.47
N LYS A 570 -21.77 3.38 -9.41
CA LYS A 570 -20.30 3.32 -9.18
C LYS A 570 -19.45 3.45 -10.44
N LEU A 571 -18.25 3.99 -10.32
CA LEU A 571 -17.26 3.96 -11.39
C LEU A 571 -16.68 2.55 -11.52
N VAL A 572 -16.65 2.00 -12.74
CA VAL A 572 -15.88 0.79 -13.07
C VAL A 572 -14.75 1.19 -14.01
N GLN A 573 -13.51 1.07 -13.56
CA GLN A 573 -12.31 1.42 -14.32
C GLN A 573 -11.57 0.16 -14.75
N VAL A 574 -11.10 0.10 -16.00
CA VAL A 574 -10.10 -0.91 -16.40
C VAL A 574 -8.70 -0.32 -16.22
N ASN A 575 -7.88 -1.02 -15.44
CA ASN A 575 -6.54 -0.58 -15.10
C ASN A 575 -5.53 -1.07 -16.13
N HIS A 576 -4.56 -0.23 -16.42
CA HIS A 576 -3.36 -0.48 -17.21
C HIS A 576 -3.59 -1.53 -18.33
N PRO A 577 -4.51 -1.24 -19.27
CA PRO A 577 -5.16 -2.22 -20.15
C PRO A 577 -4.19 -2.79 -21.19
N TYR A 578 -4.56 -3.95 -21.74
CA TYR A 578 -4.04 -4.38 -23.05
C TYR A 578 -5.15 -4.26 -24.09
N ILE A 579 -5.30 -3.04 -24.66
CA ILE A 579 -6.42 -2.68 -25.54
C ILE A 579 -6.53 -3.62 -26.75
N ALA A 580 -5.41 -3.96 -27.41
CA ALA A 580 -5.42 -4.90 -28.52
C ALA A 580 -6.03 -6.27 -28.15
N GLN A 581 -5.70 -6.80 -26.96
CA GLN A 581 -6.28 -8.05 -26.46
C GLN A 581 -7.78 -7.92 -26.17
N MET A 582 -8.19 -6.78 -25.62
CA MET A 582 -9.58 -6.51 -25.32
C MET A 582 -10.41 -6.34 -26.61
N ILE A 583 -9.92 -5.60 -27.59
CA ILE A 583 -10.72 -5.25 -28.78
C ILE A 583 -10.88 -6.41 -29.76
N GLY A 584 -9.89 -7.29 -29.88
CA GLY A 584 -10.02 -8.36 -30.86
C GLY A 584 -8.96 -9.46 -30.89
N ASP A 585 -7.91 -9.43 -30.07
CA ASP A 585 -6.86 -10.46 -30.04
C ASP A 585 -6.77 -11.16 -28.67
N ARG A 586 -7.76 -11.99 -28.34
CA ARG A 586 -7.97 -12.61 -27.03
C ARG A 586 -6.75 -13.38 -26.54
N ASN A 587 -6.07 -14.10 -27.43
CA ASN A 587 -4.90 -14.92 -27.11
C ASN A 587 -3.55 -14.22 -27.34
N ALA A 588 -3.56 -12.95 -27.78
CA ALA A 588 -2.38 -12.13 -28.07
C ALA A 588 -1.44 -12.76 -29.12
N ASP A 589 -1.99 -13.51 -30.09
CA ASP A 589 -1.23 -14.20 -31.14
C ASP A 589 -1.06 -13.36 -32.42
N GLY A 590 -1.60 -12.14 -32.43
CA GLY A 590 -1.58 -11.23 -33.57
C GLY A 590 -2.67 -11.51 -34.60
N LYS A 591 -3.69 -12.31 -34.28
CA LYS A 591 -4.84 -12.60 -35.15
C LYS A 591 -6.14 -12.21 -34.47
N ALA A 592 -7.05 -11.62 -35.24
CA ALA A 592 -8.37 -11.28 -34.75
C ALA A 592 -9.18 -12.55 -34.43
N ASP A 593 -9.61 -12.69 -33.18
CA ASP A 593 -10.46 -13.78 -32.67
C ASP A 593 -11.63 -13.25 -31.79
N GLY A 594 -11.83 -11.94 -31.78
CA GLY A 594 -12.92 -11.25 -31.10
C GLY A 594 -12.57 -10.71 -29.70
N GLY A 595 -11.36 -10.97 -29.20
CA GLY A 595 -10.86 -10.32 -27.98
C GLY A 595 -11.74 -10.56 -26.74
N PHE A 596 -11.72 -9.62 -25.81
CA PHE A 596 -12.66 -9.52 -24.69
C PHE A 596 -13.58 -8.30 -24.85
N GLU A 597 -14.04 -8.08 -26.07
CA GLU A 597 -14.64 -6.81 -26.49
C GLU A 597 -15.86 -6.40 -25.64
N THR A 598 -16.65 -7.37 -25.19
CA THR A 598 -17.80 -7.14 -24.33
C THR A 598 -17.48 -6.52 -22.97
N MET A 599 -16.20 -6.51 -22.54
CA MET A 599 -15.76 -5.75 -21.36
C MET A 599 -16.07 -4.26 -21.49
N PHE A 600 -15.97 -3.69 -22.70
CA PHE A 600 -16.24 -2.26 -22.95
C PHE A 600 -17.67 -1.86 -22.58
N GLY A 601 -18.63 -2.80 -22.65
CA GLY A 601 -20.01 -2.56 -22.24
C GLY A 601 -20.19 -2.36 -20.74
N TRP A 602 -19.21 -2.76 -19.91
CA TRP A 602 -19.29 -2.75 -18.44
C TRP A 602 -18.40 -1.70 -17.77
N MET A 603 -17.46 -1.10 -18.49
CA MET A 603 -16.55 -0.09 -17.93
C MET A 603 -17.04 1.34 -18.16
N ASP A 604 -16.53 2.24 -17.33
CA ASP A 604 -16.78 3.67 -17.35
C ASP A 604 -15.61 4.47 -17.86
N VAL A 605 -14.40 4.10 -17.42
CA VAL A 605 -13.15 4.77 -17.77
C VAL A 605 -12.04 3.74 -17.97
N ILE A 606 -10.97 4.16 -18.63
CA ILE A 606 -9.83 3.29 -18.93
C ILE A 606 -8.51 4.02 -18.67
N GLU A 607 -7.55 3.36 -18.04
CA GLU A 607 -6.22 3.95 -17.89
C GLU A 607 -5.49 4.07 -19.23
N ILE A 608 -4.91 5.24 -19.51
CA ILE A 608 -4.16 5.51 -20.74
C ILE A 608 -2.68 5.81 -20.50
N HIS A 609 -2.21 5.61 -19.27
CA HIS A 609 -0.81 5.83 -18.90
C HIS A 609 0.15 4.96 -19.75
N PRO A 610 1.31 5.50 -20.18
CA PRO A 610 1.79 6.87 -19.99
C PRO A 610 1.22 7.85 -21.02
N HIS A 611 0.51 8.89 -20.55
CA HIS A 611 -0.17 9.88 -21.39
C HIS A 611 0.79 10.73 -22.22
N GLY A 612 2.02 10.98 -21.73
CA GLY A 612 3.06 11.67 -22.50
C GLY A 612 3.45 10.97 -23.81
N ARG A 613 3.14 9.66 -23.97
CA ARG A 613 3.43 8.91 -25.20
C ARG A 613 2.53 9.28 -26.39
N ILE A 614 1.56 10.19 -26.21
CA ILE A 614 0.77 10.74 -27.32
C ILE A 614 1.63 11.50 -28.34
N PHE A 615 2.78 12.01 -27.92
CA PHE A 615 3.74 12.71 -28.79
C PHE A 615 4.71 11.77 -29.52
N GLU A 616 4.72 10.48 -29.17
CA GLU A 616 5.59 9.50 -29.83
C GLU A 616 5.00 9.09 -31.18
N LYS A 617 5.89 8.76 -32.12
CA LYS A 617 5.44 8.09 -33.34
C LYS A 617 4.95 6.69 -32.96
N PRO A 618 3.74 6.30 -33.37
CA PRO A 618 3.23 4.96 -33.08
C PRO A 618 4.12 3.90 -33.73
N ALA A 619 4.24 2.76 -33.06
CA ALA A 619 4.90 1.57 -33.58
C ALA A 619 3.85 0.47 -33.80
N PRO A 620 4.11 -0.52 -34.69
CA PRO A 620 3.24 -1.69 -34.81
C PRO A 620 3.01 -2.34 -33.45
N LEU A 621 1.81 -2.90 -33.25
CA LEU A 621 1.48 -3.60 -32.01
C LEU A 621 2.47 -4.76 -31.78
N PRO A 622 2.97 -4.92 -30.54
CA PRO A 622 3.83 -6.05 -30.22
C PRO A 622 3.06 -7.37 -30.38
N THR A 623 3.69 -8.38 -30.99
CA THR A 623 3.12 -9.74 -31.09
C THR A 623 3.70 -10.62 -29.99
N GLY A 624 2.84 -11.11 -29.08
CA GLY A 624 3.23 -11.95 -27.94
C GLY A 624 4.05 -11.22 -26.85
N GLY A 625 3.73 -11.47 -25.58
CA GLY A 625 4.48 -10.96 -24.43
C GLY A 625 3.68 -10.04 -23.50
N ARG A 626 4.38 -9.33 -22.60
CA ARG A 626 3.82 -8.34 -21.65
C ARG A 626 3.81 -6.89 -22.17
N ASP A 627 4.37 -6.65 -23.35
CA ASP A 627 4.36 -5.32 -23.95
C ASP A 627 2.94 -5.00 -24.44
N ARG A 628 2.34 -3.95 -23.90
CA ARG A 628 0.97 -3.51 -24.20
C ARG A 628 0.94 -2.47 -25.32
N GLY A 629 2.10 -2.13 -25.90
CA GLY A 629 2.24 -1.11 -26.93
C GLY A 629 2.10 0.31 -26.38
N ASN A 630 1.63 1.22 -27.23
CA ASN A 630 1.30 2.60 -26.84
C ASN A 630 -0.21 2.66 -26.51
N THR A 631 -0.55 2.66 -25.22
CA THR A 631 -1.93 2.59 -24.73
C THR A 631 -2.75 3.81 -25.16
N ILE A 632 -2.24 5.03 -24.99
CA ILE A 632 -2.95 6.25 -25.36
C ILE A 632 -3.20 6.33 -26.87
N TYR A 633 -2.28 5.83 -27.69
CA TYR A 633 -2.50 5.76 -29.12
C TYR A 633 -3.61 4.76 -29.50
N GLN A 634 -3.63 3.58 -28.87
CA GLN A 634 -4.71 2.61 -29.05
C GLN A 634 -6.07 3.16 -28.58
N TRP A 635 -6.08 3.97 -27.52
CA TRP A 635 -7.26 4.69 -27.07
C TRP A 635 -7.78 5.68 -28.13
N LEU A 636 -6.91 6.44 -28.81
CA LEU A 636 -7.33 7.29 -29.93
C LEU A 636 -7.96 6.48 -31.09
N GLN A 637 -7.42 5.29 -31.38
CA GLN A 637 -8.01 4.40 -32.37
C GLN A 637 -9.37 3.86 -31.91
N MET A 638 -9.55 3.56 -30.62
CA MET A 638 -10.86 3.19 -30.05
C MET A 638 -11.90 4.31 -30.25
N LEU A 639 -11.52 5.57 -30.03
CA LEU A 639 -12.40 6.72 -30.29
C LEU A 639 -12.82 6.77 -31.76
N ASN A 640 -11.89 6.52 -32.70
CA ASN A 640 -12.17 6.45 -34.14
C ASN A 640 -13.07 5.27 -34.54
N LEU A 641 -13.16 4.22 -33.71
CA LEU A 641 -14.10 3.11 -33.88
C LEU A 641 -15.47 3.36 -33.23
N GLY A 642 -15.64 4.50 -32.54
CA GLY A 642 -16.90 4.90 -31.90
C GLY A 642 -17.02 4.51 -30.43
N TYR A 643 -15.97 3.97 -29.80
CA TYR A 643 -15.98 3.82 -28.34
C TYR A 643 -15.89 5.20 -27.69
N ARG A 644 -16.78 5.48 -26.74
CA ARG A 644 -16.77 6.70 -25.93
C ARG A 644 -16.42 6.39 -24.49
N ILE A 645 -15.19 5.94 -24.26
CA ILE A 645 -14.67 5.60 -22.93
C ILE A 645 -13.60 6.61 -22.56
N PRO A 646 -13.86 7.49 -21.58
CA PRO A 646 -12.88 8.46 -21.11
C PRO A 646 -11.60 7.81 -20.60
N GLY A 647 -10.48 8.43 -20.91
CA GLY A 647 -9.18 8.08 -20.36
C GLY A 647 -9.01 8.63 -18.95
N VAL A 648 -8.22 7.94 -18.13
CA VAL A 648 -7.69 8.40 -16.84
C VAL A 648 -6.20 8.04 -16.72
N VAL A 649 -5.49 8.67 -15.78
CA VAL A 649 -4.13 8.27 -15.37
C VAL A 649 -4.04 8.20 -13.86
N ASN A 650 -3.35 7.20 -13.33
CA ASN A 650 -3.20 7.01 -11.90
C ASN A 650 -1.79 6.52 -11.58
N THR A 651 -1.41 6.57 -10.30
CA THR A 651 -0.04 6.22 -9.89
C THR A 651 0.22 4.72 -9.83
N ASP A 652 -0.80 3.92 -9.50
CA ASP A 652 -0.64 2.48 -9.20
C ASP A 652 0.50 2.27 -8.18
N ALA A 653 0.60 3.20 -7.23
CA ALA A 653 1.75 3.23 -6.36
C ALA A 653 1.60 2.22 -5.23
N HIS A 654 2.71 1.58 -4.89
CA HIS A 654 2.79 0.50 -3.88
C HIS A 654 3.68 0.86 -2.69
N TYR A 655 4.42 1.97 -2.76
CA TYR A 655 5.39 2.44 -1.76
C TYR A 655 5.22 3.92 -1.48
N ASN A 656 5.62 4.37 -0.29
CA ASN A 656 5.37 5.72 0.21
C ASN A 656 6.53 6.70 -0.10
N HIS A 657 7.58 6.27 -0.80
CA HIS A 657 8.68 7.13 -1.25
C HIS A 657 8.37 7.72 -2.63
N HIS A 658 7.92 8.99 -2.68
CA HIS A 658 7.37 9.63 -3.89
C HIS A 658 6.25 8.81 -4.57
N GLY A 659 5.42 8.14 -3.77
CA GLY A 659 4.51 7.09 -4.24
C GLY A 659 3.32 7.61 -5.04
N SER A 660 2.34 8.17 -4.34
CA SER A 660 1.03 8.55 -4.89
C SER A 660 0.95 10.03 -5.30
N GLY A 661 -0.11 10.42 -6.01
CA GLY A 661 -0.51 11.80 -6.25
C GLY A 661 0.25 12.57 -7.35
N TRP A 662 1.43 12.13 -7.76
CA TRP A 662 2.19 12.81 -8.83
C TRP A 662 1.59 12.60 -10.24
N LEU A 663 0.89 11.48 -10.47
CA LEU A 663 -0.06 11.31 -11.57
C LEU A 663 -1.47 11.58 -11.03
N ARG A 664 -2.24 12.42 -11.71
CA ARG A 664 -3.57 12.82 -11.27
C ARG A 664 -4.50 13.15 -12.41
N ASN A 665 -5.79 13.17 -12.08
CA ASN A 665 -6.87 13.61 -12.93
C ASN A 665 -7.46 14.89 -12.33
N TYR A 666 -7.66 15.91 -13.16
CA TYR A 666 -8.45 17.09 -12.79
C TYR A 666 -9.87 16.90 -13.28
N ILE A 667 -10.84 16.88 -12.37
CA ILE A 667 -12.22 16.48 -12.64
C ILE A 667 -13.15 17.65 -12.36
N LYS A 668 -14.06 17.95 -13.29
CA LYS A 668 -15.07 19.01 -13.07
C LYS A 668 -15.90 18.72 -11.82
N SER A 669 -16.01 19.73 -10.97
CA SER A 669 -16.66 19.61 -9.67
C SER A 669 -17.67 20.75 -9.45
N PRO A 670 -18.79 20.50 -8.76
CA PRO A 670 -19.71 21.56 -8.32
C PRO A 670 -19.19 22.36 -7.11
N THR A 671 -18.11 21.91 -6.47
CA THR A 671 -17.48 22.56 -5.30
C THR A 671 -15.95 22.53 -5.41
N ASP A 672 -15.31 23.51 -4.78
CA ASP A 672 -13.85 23.59 -4.61
C ASP A 672 -13.43 23.24 -3.17
N ASP A 673 -14.38 22.88 -2.29
CA ASP A 673 -14.10 22.43 -0.92
C ASP A 673 -14.04 20.89 -0.89
N PRO A 674 -12.87 20.28 -0.59
CA PRO A 674 -12.72 18.83 -0.47
C PRO A 674 -13.68 18.20 0.55
N ALA A 675 -14.12 18.95 1.56
CA ALA A 675 -15.08 18.47 2.56
C ALA A 675 -16.51 18.32 1.99
N GLU A 676 -16.82 19.00 0.90
CA GLU A 676 -18.13 18.95 0.22
C GLU A 676 -18.14 18.05 -1.02
N VAL A 677 -17.00 17.44 -1.36
CA VAL A 677 -16.90 16.53 -2.51
C VAL A 677 -17.68 15.25 -2.25
N GLU A 678 -18.71 15.04 -3.06
CA GLU A 678 -19.50 13.82 -3.06
C GLU A 678 -18.95 12.78 -4.05
N PRO A 679 -18.69 11.52 -3.63
CA PRO A 679 -18.12 10.51 -4.52
C PRO A 679 -18.89 10.31 -5.83
N LEU A 680 -20.23 10.40 -5.81
CA LEU A 680 -21.04 10.20 -7.01
C LEU A 680 -20.91 11.33 -8.03
N ASP A 681 -20.63 12.56 -7.60
CA ASP A 681 -20.35 13.67 -8.54
C ASP A 681 -19.05 13.37 -9.30
N VAL A 682 -18.03 12.84 -8.61
CA VAL A 682 -16.78 12.39 -9.21
C VAL A 682 -17.00 11.22 -10.18
N VAL A 683 -17.81 10.23 -9.79
CA VAL A 683 -18.18 9.10 -10.66
C VAL A 683 -18.86 9.62 -11.94
N HIS A 684 -19.83 10.52 -11.79
CA HIS A 684 -20.62 11.03 -12.90
C HIS A 684 -19.81 11.91 -13.85
N ALA A 685 -18.97 12.81 -13.31
CA ALA A 685 -18.07 13.63 -14.11
C ALA A 685 -17.05 12.77 -14.87
N SER A 686 -16.44 11.79 -14.20
CA SER A 686 -15.51 10.85 -14.82
C SER A 686 -16.14 10.03 -15.94
N ARG A 687 -17.37 9.52 -15.74
CA ARG A 687 -18.13 8.77 -16.76
C ARG A 687 -18.49 9.57 -17.99
N ARG A 688 -18.68 10.89 -17.84
CA ARG A 688 -18.93 11.81 -18.96
C ARG A 688 -17.63 12.22 -19.66
N GLY A 689 -16.48 12.03 -19.01
CA GLY A 689 -15.18 12.42 -19.54
C GLY A 689 -14.81 13.86 -19.23
N ASN A 690 -15.47 14.47 -18.24
CA ASN A 690 -15.27 15.86 -17.82
C ASN A 690 -13.99 15.98 -16.96
N LEU A 691 -12.88 15.48 -17.48
CA LEU A 691 -11.59 15.46 -16.80
C LEU A 691 -10.39 15.57 -17.75
N THR A 692 -9.27 16.05 -17.21
CA THR A 692 -7.95 16.05 -17.86
C THR A 692 -6.94 15.23 -17.06
N MET A 693 -6.01 14.59 -17.76
CA MET A 693 -5.02 13.66 -17.21
C MET A 693 -3.65 14.32 -17.19
N THR A 694 -2.92 14.27 -16.09
CA THR A 694 -1.67 15.01 -15.96
C THR A 694 -0.66 14.38 -14.98
N ASN A 695 0.61 14.76 -15.13
CA ASN A 695 1.64 14.59 -14.10
C ASN A 695 2.18 15.92 -13.56
N GLY A 696 1.50 17.04 -13.83
CA GLY A 696 1.98 18.36 -13.44
C GLY A 696 1.15 19.52 -14.02
N PRO A 697 1.20 19.78 -15.34
CA PRO A 697 0.48 20.90 -15.93
C PRO A 697 -1.03 20.80 -15.71
N PHE A 698 -1.67 21.90 -15.31
CA PHE A 698 -3.13 22.01 -15.31
C PHE A 698 -3.60 22.50 -16.68
N LEU A 699 -4.46 21.71 -17.33
CA LEU A 699 -4.94 21.93 -18.69
C LEU A 699 -6.45 22.16 -18.67
N GLU A 700 -6.87 23.31 -19.19
CA GLU A 700 -8.26 23.67 -19.45
C GLU A 700 -8.50 23.78 -20.95
N VAL A 701 -9.62 23.23 -21.41
CA VAL A 701 -10.03 23.23 -22.82
C VAL A 701 -11.53 23.50 -22.91
N GLU A 702 -11.92 24.47 -23.73
CA GLU A 702 -13.32 24.71 -24.11
C GLU A 702 -13.39 24.89 -25.64
N LEU A 703 -14.41 24.31 -26.27
CA LEU A 703 -14.72 24.53 -27.67
C LEU A 703 -16.04 25.27 -27.80
N ALA A 704 -16.07 26.31 -28.63
CA ALA A 704 -17.26 27.09 -28.93
C ALA A 704 -17.55 27.13 -30.45
N SER A 705 -18.82 26.95 -30.81
CA SER A 705 -19.32 27.21 -32.17
C SER A 705 -20.68 27.92 -32.10
N GLY A 706 -20.71 29.19 -32.49
CA GLY A 706 -21.89 30.05 -32.29
C GLY A 706 -22.27 30.15 -30.81
N ALA A 707 -23.44 29.61 -30.46
CA ALA A 707 -23.93 29.56 -29.08
C ALA A 707 -23.59 28.24 -28.36
N ALA A 708 -23.19 27.20 -29.09
CA ALA A 708 -22.82 25.91 -28.51
C ALA A 708 -21.42 26.00 -27.89
N ARG A 709 -21.25 25.42 -26.70
CA ARG A 709 -20.00 25.36 -25.95
C ARG A 709 -19.90 24.02 -25.22
N GLY A 710 -18.70 23.50 -25.07
CA GLY A 710 -18.44 22.28 -24.33
C GLY A 710 -16.95 22.07 -24.04
N GLY A 711 -16.67 21.31 -23.00
CA GLY A 711 -15.32 20.91 -22.62
C GLY A 711 -15.07 19.42 -22.87
N PRO A 712 -14.01 18.84 -22.27
CA PRO A 712 -13.72 17.42 -22.34
C PRO A 712 -14.96 16.57 -22.00
N GLY A 713 -15.28 15.60 -22.84
CA GLY A 713 -16.44 14.71 -22.68
C GLY A 713 -17.73 15.18 -23.35
N ASP A 714 -17.88 16.48 -23.63
CA ASP A 714 -19.12 17.05 -24.15
C ASP A 714 -19.27 16.87 -25.68
N ASP A 715 -20.52 16.81 -26.14
CA ASP A 715 -20.88 16.95 -27.55
C ASP A 715 -21.15 18.44 -27.88
N VAL A 716 -20.53 18.96 -28.96
CA VAL A 716 -20.70 20.36 -29.41
C VAL A 716 -21.16 20.39 -30.87
N ALA A 717 -22.30 21.04 -31.11
CA ALA A 717 -22.79 21.26 -32.48
C ALA A 717 -22.01 22.39 -33.18
N ALA A 718 -21.47 22.12 -34.37
CA ALA A 718 -20.73 23.06 -35.19
C ALA A 718 -21.12 22.97 -36.68
N SER A 719 -22.39 23.24 -36.99
CA SER A 719 -22.97 23.03 -38.33
C SER A 719 -22.33 23.84 -39.46
N SER A 720 -21.58 24.90 -39.15
CA SER A 720 -20.80 25.65 -40.16
C SER A 720 -19.43 25.02 -40.45
N GLY A 721 -19.00 24.03 -39.66
CA GLY A 721 -17.62 23.53 -39.61
C GLY A 721 -16.65 24.46 -38.89
N ASP A 722 -17.04 25.69 -38.57
CA ASP A 722 -16.19 26.65 -37.86
C ASP A 722 -16.39 26.56 -36.34
N ALA A 723 -15.29 26.47 -35.61
CA ALA A 723 -15.28 26.49 -34.15
C ALA A 723 -14.07 27.27 -33.62
N THR A 724 -14.10 27.65 -32.36
CA THR A 724 -12.96 28.25 -31.65
C THR A 724 -12.64 27.38 -30.44
N LEU A 725 -11.38 26.99 -30.31
CA LEU A 725 -10.86 26.20 -29.21
C LEU A 725 -10.07 27.10 -28.28
N HIS A 726 -10.56 27.30 -27.07
CA HIS A 726 -9.83 27.94 -25.98
C HIS A 726 -8.96 26.90 -25.28
N VAL A 727 -7.66 27.18 -25.18
CA VAL A 727 -6.71 26.33 -24.45
C VAL A 727 -5.95 27.18 -23.45
N ARG A 728 -6.06 26.83 -22.18
CA ARG A 728 -5.32 27.46 -21.07
C ARG A 728 -4.50 26.42 -20.32
N VAL A 729 -3.24 26.74 -20.06
CA VAL A 729 -2.30 25.87 -19.35
C VAL A 729 -1.63 26.65 -18.24
N GLN A 730 -1.70 26.11 -17.03
CA GLN A 730 -1.10 26.68 -15.84
C GLN A 730 -0.08 25.70 -15.25
N CYS A 731 1.06 26.22 -14.79
CA CYS A 731 2.08 25.43 -14.10
C CYS A 731 2.65 26.24 -12.92
N PRO A 732 3.00 25.57 -11.80
CA PRO A 732 3.74 26.20 -10.70
C PRO A 732 5.19 26.49 -11.11
N ASN A 733 5.94 27.16 -10.23
CA ASN A 733 7.31 27.63 -10.47
C ASN A 733 8.33 26.52 -10.80
N TRP A 734 8.02 25.26 -10.53
CA TRP A 734 8.89 24.10 -10.71
C TRP A 734 8.50 23.23 -11.92
N ILE A 735 7.47 23.60 -12.68
CA ILE A 735 7.01 22.89 -13.89
C ILE A 735 6.95 23.88 -15.07
N ASP A 736 7.37 23.42 -16.25
CA ASP A 736 7.25 24.21 -17.48
C ASP A 736 6.79 23.35 -18.66
N ILE A 737 6.15 24.01 -19.63
CA ILE A 737 5.74 23.40 -20.90
C ILE A 737 6.29 24.21 -22.08
N ASN A 738 6.55 23.56 -23.19
CA ASN A 738 7.06 24.20 -24.40
C ASN A 738 6.36 23.75 -25.68
N ARG A 739 5.29 22.96 -25.56
CA ARG A 739 4.49 22.47 -26.67
C ARG A 739 3.02 22.31 -26.30
N VAL A 740 2.14 22.75 -27.20
CA VAL A 740 0.69 22.50 -27.21
C VAL A 740 0.34 21.94 -28.58
N GLN A 741 -0.34 20.80 -28.63
CA GLN A 741 -0.71 20.10 -29.86
C GLN A 741 -2.21 19.76 -29.82
N VAL A 742 -2.91 20.10 -30.91
CA VAL A 742 -4.28 19.64 -31.14
C VAL A 742 -4.28 18.41 -32.05
N PHE A 743 -5.07 17.42 -31.68
CA PHE A 743 -5.32 16.20 -32.44
C PHE A 743 -6.78 16.23 -32.93
N LEU A 744 -6.97 16.02 -34.24
CA LEU A 744 -8.28 15.93 -34.88
C LEU A 744 -8.47 14.48 -35.31
N ASN A 745 -9.50 13.82 -34.77
CA ASN A 745 -9.74 12.38 -34.96
C ASN A 745 -8.48 11.52 -34.71
N GLY A 746 -7.73 11.86 -33.64
CA GLY A 746 -6.51 11.17 -33.24
C GLY A 746 -5.26 11.49 -34.06
N ARG A 747 -5.35 12.33 -35.11
CA ARG A 747 -4.18 12.77 -35.89
C ARG A 747 -3.67 14.13 -35.40
N PRO A 748 -2.37 14.28 -35.10
CA PRO A 748 -1.81 15.59 -34.77
C PRO A 748 -1.86 16.50 -36.01
N ASP A 749 -2.56 17.63 -35.93
CA ASP A 749 -2.58 18.58 -37.04
C ASP A 749 -1.29 19.42 -37.04
N PRO A 750 -0.48 19.42 -38.11
CA PRO A 750 0.77 20.17 -38.16
C PRO A 750 0.61 21.69 -38.03
N LYS A 751 -0.56 22.24 -38.40
CA LYS A 751 -0.88 23.66 -38.28
C LYS A 751 -1.33 24.05 -36.88
N LEU A 752 -1.78 23.07 -36.09
CA LEU A 752 -2.22 23.24 -34.70
C LEU A 752 -1.17 22.69 -33.71
N ASN A 753 0.11 22.80 -34.09
CA ASN A 753 1.26 22.46 -33.25
C ASN A 753 2.02 23.74 -32.88
N PHE A 754 1.84 24.18 -31.64
CA PHE A 754 2.49 25.37 -31.12
C PHE A 754 3.66 24.92 -30.24
N THR A 755 4.87 25.33 -30.59
CA THR A 755 6.05 25.12 -29.75
C THR A 755 6.64 26.47 -29.36
N ARG A 756 7.31 26.54 -28.21
CA ARG A 756 8.03 27.77 -27.81
C ARG A 756 9.06 28.19 -28.87
N LYS A 757 9.58 27.25 -29.67
CA LYS A 757 10.50 27.52 -30.79
C LYS A 757 9.82 28.19 -31.99
N THR A 758 8.58 27.80 -32.31
CA THR A 758 7.86 28.23 -33.53
C THR A 758 6.79 29.29 -33.28
N ALA A 759 6.36 29.46 -32.03
CA ALA A 759 5.29 30.37 -31.61
C ALA A 759 5.61 30.97 -30.22
N ALA A 760 6.81 31.52 -30.04
CA ALA A 760 7.34 31.98 -28.75
C ALA A 760 6.43 33.02 -28.06
N ASP A 761 5.78 33.88 -28.85
CA ASP A 761 4.85 34.92 -28.40
C ASP A 761 3.58 34.37 -27.72
N ARG A 762 3.28 33.07 -27.91
CA ARG A 762 2.14 32.39 -27.27
C ARG A 762 2.49 31.72 -25.95
N PHE A 763 3.77 31.66 -25.58
CA PHE A 763 4.24 31.03 -24.35
C PHE A 763 4.77 32.07 -23.38
N ALA A 764 4.21 32.11 -22.17
CA ALA A 764 4.68 32.98 -21.10
C ALA A 764 5.55 32.24 -20.08
N THR A 765 6.33 32.99 -19.30
CA THR A 765 7.15 32.45 -18.21
C THR A 765 6.44 32.47 -16.86
N ALA A 766 5.30 33.18 -16.75
CA ALA A 766 4.45 33.24 -15.56
C ALA A 766 3.73 31.90 -15.29
N THR A 767 2.82 31.84 -14.30
CA THR A 767 2.03 30.62 -14.00
C THR A 767 1.21 30.19 -15.20
N VAL A 768 0.45 31.10 -15.81
CA VAL A 768 -0.24 30.85 -17.08
C VAL A 768 0.82 30.74 -18.17
N LYS A 769 1.09 29.52 -18.65
CA LYS A 769 2.12 29.23 -19.65
C LYS A 769 1.60 29.44 -21.07
N PHE A 770 0.33 29.19 -21.29
CA PHE A 770 -0.34 29.28 -22.59
C PHE A 770 -1.82 29.61 -22.34
N ASP A 771 -2.37 30.58 -23.07
CA ASP A 771 -3.79 30.97 -22.99
C ASP A 771 -4.19 31.56 -24.34
N GLN A 772 -4.84 30.77 -25.20
CA GLN A 772 -5.08 31.15 -26.59
C GLN A 772 -6.44 30.66 -27.08
N GLU A 773 -7.04 31.47 -27.94
CA GLU A 773 -8.18 31.13 -28.79
C GLU A 773 -7.67 30.63 -30.15
N ILE A 774 -7.95 29.38 -30.50
CA ILE A 774 -7.45 28.72 -31.70
C ILE A 774 -8.63 28.46 -32.65
N PRO A 775 -8.71 29.12 -33.82
CA PRO A 775 -9.76 28.85 -34.78
C PRO A 775 -9.58 27.46 -35.39
N LEU A 776 -10.67 26.70 -35.46
CA LEU A 776 -10.76 25.39 -36.10
C LEU A 776 -11.69 25.48 -37.30
N HIS A 777 -11.33 24.77 -38.36
CA HIS A 777 -12.18 24.53 -39.52
C HIS A 777 -12.27 23.02 -39.75
N LEU A 778 -13.44 22.47 -39.48
CA LEU A 778 -13.73 21.05 -39.46
C LEU A 778 -14.57 20.67 -40.68
N HIS A 779 -14.19 19.60 -41.36
CA HIS A 779 -14.85 19.16 -42.60
C HIS A 779 -15.94 18.11 -42.38
N GLY A 780 -16.12 17.69 -41.13
CA GLY A 780 -17.07 16.67 -40.70
C GLY A 780 -16.85 16.38 -39.22
N ASP A 781 -17.60 15.42 -38.70
CA ASP A 781 -17.56 15.05 -37.29
C ASP A 781 -16.14 14.72 -36.84
N THR A 782 -15.78 15.32 -35.71
CA THR A 782 -14.40 15.31 -35.23
C THR A 782 -14.37 15.24 -33.72
N HIS A 783 -13.62 14.28 -33.18
CA HIS A 783 -13.19 14.38 -31.79
C HIS A 783 -11.90 15.21 -31.72
N VAL A 784 -11.90 16.20 -30.83
CA VAL A 784 -10.81 17.15 -30.63
C VAL A 784 -10.13 16.80 -29.31
N VAL A 785 -8.85 16.47 -29.36
CA VAL A 785 -8.01 16.18 -28.17
C VAL A 785 -6.87 17.18 -28.12
N VAL A 786 -6.62 17.75 -26.95
CA VAL A 786 -5.49 18.66 -26.70
C VAL A 786 -4.48 17.96 -25.80
N ALA A 787 -3.21 18.01 -26.19
CA ALA A 787 -2.11 17.57 -25.35
C ALA A 787 -1.04 18.65 -25.22
N VAL A 788 -0.42 18.70 -24.05
CA VAL A 788 0.66 19.64 -23.73
C VAL A 788 1.87 18.89 -23.23
N ALA A 789 3.06 19.42 -23.51
CA ALA A 789 4.31 18.84 -23.05
C ALA A 789 5.38 19.89 -22.75
N GLY A 790 6.22 19.59 -21.77
CA GLY A 790 7.58 20.12 -21.67
C GLY A 790 8.54 19.23 -22.45
N GLU A 791 8.51 19.25 -23.78
CA GLU A 791 9.35 18.40 -24.63
C GLU A 791 10.85 18.59 -24.30
N GLY A 792 11.52 17.52 -23.87
CA GLY A 792 12.92 17.56 -23.40
C GLY A 792 13.12 18.14 -21.99
N LEU A 793 12.05 18.53 -21.29
CA LEU A 793 12.05 18.96 -19.89
C LEU A 793 11.70 17.79 -18.97
N LYS A 794 11.80 18.03 -17.66
CA LYS A 794 11.63 17.05 -16.60
C LYS A 794 10.83 17.68 -15.45
N LEU A 795 10.05 16.87 -14.72
CA LEU A 795 9.40 17.31 -13.47
C LEU A 795 10.42 17.76 -12.41
N GLY A 796 11.62 17.19 -12.44
CA GLY A 796 12.72 17.63 -11.59
C GLY A 796 12.63 17.11 -10.15
N PRO A 797 13.41 17.70 -9.24
CA PRO A 797 13.74 17.07 -7.95
C PRO A 797 12.57 17.02 -6.96
N VAL A 798 11.52 17.83 -7.14
CA VAL A 798 10.29 17.78 -6.31
C VAL A 798 9.66 16.38 -6.34
N MET A 799 9.78 15.64 -7.44
CA MET A 799 9.23 14.28 -7.61
C MET A 799 10.29 13.18 -7.51
N GLY A 800 11.43 13.48 -6.88
CA GLY A 800 12.51 12.51 -6.67
C GLY A 800 13.18 12.04 -7.96
N ALA A 801 14.10 11.09 -7.86
CA ALA A 801 14.91 10.65 -9.00
C ALA A 801 14.11 9.93 -10.11
N SER A 802 13.07 9.18 -9.73
CA SER A 802 12.31 8.33 -10.66
C SER A 802 11.24 9.15 -11.40
N ALA A 803 10.18 9.57 -10.71
CA ALA A 803 9.11 10.36 -11.32
C ALA A 803 9.61 11.73 -11.81
N GLY A 804 10.57 12.34 -11.10
CA GLY A 804 11.25 13.57 -11.53
C GLY A 804 11.96 13.48 -12.88
N ALA A 805 12.29 12.28 -13.39
CA ALA A 805 12.88 12.09 -14.71
C ALA A 805 11.85 12.14 -15.85
N THR A 806 10.55 12.11 -15.54
CA THR A 806 9.47 12.11 -16.54
C THR A 806 9.22 13.50 -17.11
N MET A 807 8.74 13.53 -18.36
CA MET A 807 8.35 14.75 -19.06
C MET A 807 7.05 15.31 -18.47
N PRO A 808 6.97 16.61 -18.13
CA PRO A 808 5.70 17.24 -17.78
C PRO A 808 4.73 17.15 -18.97
N ALA A 809 3.54 16.60 -18.76
CA ALA A 809 2.53 16.41 -19.79
C ALA A 809 1.12 16.42 -19.20
N ALA A 810 0.17 16.94 -19.97
CA ALA A 810 -1.26 16.80 -19.72
C ALA A 810 -2.01 16.51 -21.02
N VAL A 811 -3.11 15.76 -20.92
CA VAL A 811 -3.99 15.40 -22.05
C VAL A 811 -5.43 15.56 -21.60
N ALA A 812 -6.24 16.26 -22.41
CA ALA A 812 -7.67 16.35 -22.18
C ALA A 812 -8.41 15.14 -22.77
N ASN A 813 -9.51 14.72 -22.13
CA ASN A 813 -10.48 13.85 -22.80
C ASN A 813 -11.07 14.55 -24.05
N PRO A 814 -11.59 13.78 -25.04
CA PRO A 814 -12.07 14.34 -26.30
C PRO A 814 -13.29 15.24 -26.13
N ILE A 815 -13.35 16.31 -26.91
CA ILE A 815 -14.59 17.04 -27.20
C ILE A 815 -15.15 16.50 -28.51
N PHE A 816 -16.40 16.05 -28.53
CA PHE A 816 -17.02 15.47 -29.72
C PHE A 816 -17.77 16.54 -30.50
N VAL A 817 -17.34 16.84 -31.72
CA VAL A 817 -17.95 17.88 -32.55
C VAL A 817 -18.86 17.26 -33.60
N ASP A 818 -20.14 17.65 -33.59
CA ASP A 818 -21.17 17.28 -34.57
C ASP A 818 -21.29 18.38 -35.63
N VAL A 819 -20.83 18.11 -36.84
CA VAL A 819 -20.82 19.06 -37.96
C VAL A 819 -22.03 18.85 -38.87
N ASP A 820 -22.51 17.62 -39.02
CA ASP A 820 -23.59 17.30 -39.96
C ASP A 820 -25.01 17.39 -39.35
N GLY A 821 -25.10 17.52 -38.02
CA GLY A 821 -26.35 17.64 -37.26
C GLY A 821 -27.04 16.31 -36.96
N GLY A 822 -26.38 15.19 -37.23
CA GLY A 822 -26.84 13.82 -36.95
C GLY A 822 -26.37 13.25 -35.61
N GLY A 823 -25.62 14.03 -34.82
CA GLY A 823 -24.84 13.55 -33.68
C GLY A 823 -23.53 12.91 -34.13
N PHE A 824 -22.46 13.09 -33.33
CA PHE A 824 -21.11 12.69 -33.72
C PHE A 824 -21.00 11.23 -34.20
N GLN A 825 -20.48 11.06 -35.41
CA GLN A 825 -20.13 9.81 -36.05
C GLN A 825 -18.61 9.61 -36.08
N ALA A 826 -18.16 8.44 -35.65
CA ALA A 826 -16.74 8.08 -35.69
C ALA A 826 -16.28 7.79 -37.14
N ASN A 827 -15.04 8.14 -37.46
CA ASN A 827 -14.53 8.10 -38.84
C ASN A 827 -13.93 6.75 -39.28
N GLY A 828 -13.76 5.80 -38.36
CA GLY A 828 -13.14 4.50 -38.62
C GLY A 828 -11.63 4.51 -38.91
N ASP A 829 -10.95 5.65 -38.71
CA ASP A 829 -9.53 5.79 -39.06
C ASP A 829 -8.63 5.01 -38.08
N GLY A 830 -7.91 4.00 -38.60
CA GLY A 830 -6.93 3.23 -37.85
C GLY A 830 -5.61 3.95 -37.57
N LEU A 831 -5.47 5.23 -37.93
CA LEU A 831 -4.29 6.06 -37.70
C LEU A 831 -3.00 5.53 -38.34
N ASP A 832 -3.11 4.79 -39.44
CA ASP A 832 -2.04 4.14 -40.21
C ASP A 832 -1.51 2.81 -39.63
N PHE A 833 -2.10 2.30 -38.54
CA PHE A 833 -1.72 1.02 -37.93
C PHE A 833 -2.94 0.11 -37.76
N PRO A 834 -2.85 -1.17 -38.15
CA PRO A 834 -3.99 -2.07 -38.06
C PRO A 834 -4.36 -2.34 -36.59
N LEU A 835 -5.65 -2.19 -36.26
CA LEU A 835 -6.26 -2.84 -35.11
C LEU A 835 -6.82 -4.19 -35.57
N LEU A 836 -6.63 -5.23 -34.76
CA LEU A 836 -7.15 -6.57 -35.03
C LEU A 836 -8.65 -6.64 -34.72
N VAL A 837 -9.46 -5.91 -35.49
CA VAL A 837 -10.93 -5.92 -35.38
C VAL A 837 -11.56 -6.62 -36.59
N PRO A 838 -12.73 -7.28 -36.44
CA PRO A 838 -13.47 -7.84 -37.58
C PRO A 838 -13.83 -6.76 -38.63
N HIS A 839 -14.01 -7.18 -39.88
CA HIS A 839 -14.53 -6.29 -40.93
C HIS A 839 -15.99 -5.91 -40.59
N GLU A 840 -16.32 -4.62 -40.56
CA GLU A 840 -17.59 -4.05 -40.04
C GLU A 840 -17.73 -4.12 -38.49
N HIS A 841 -16.72 -3.63 -37.78
CA HIS A 841 -16.74 -3.53 -36.32
C HIS A 841 -17.67 -2.42 -35.82
N HIS A 842 -18.55 -2.75 -34.87
CA HIS A 842 -19.37 -1.79 -34.13
C HIS A 842 -19.06 -1.94 -32.62
N PRO A 843 -18.91 -0.83 -31.87
CA PRO A 843 -18.70 -0.89 -30.43
C PRO A 843 -19.80 -1.68 -29.72
N ALA A 844 -19.42 -2.52 -28.75
CA ALA A 844 -20.39 -3.12 -27.84
C ALA A 844 -21.27 -2.03 -27.22
N PRO A 845 -22.60 -2.23 -27.18
CA PRO A 845 -23.47 -1.27 -26.54
C PRO A 845 -23.12 -1.21 -25.04
N ARG A 846 -23.04 0.01 -24.52
CA ARG A 846 -22.95 0.23 -23.07
C ARG A 846 -24.13 -0.49 -22.41
N ARG A 847 -23.84 -1.38 -21.45
CA ARG A 847 -24.86 -2.14 -20.74
C ARG A 847 -25.50 -1.21 -19.70
N LYS A 848 -26.83 -1.22 -19.63
CA LYS A 848 -27.56 -0.54 -18.55
C LYS A 848 -27.25 -1.27 -17.25
N ARG A 849 -26.74 -0.54 -16.27
CA ARG A 849 -26.60 -0.95 -14.87
C ARG A 849 -27.82 -0.47 -14.11
#